data_AF-A0A944ANI9-F1
#
_entry.id   AF-A0A944ANI9-F1
#
_cell.length_a   1.000
_cell.length_b   1.000
_cell.length_c   1.000
_cell.angle_alpha   90.00
_cell.angle_beta   90.00
_cell.angle_gamma   90.00
#
_symmetry.space_group_name_H-M   'P 1'
#
loop_
_entity.id
_entity.type
_entity.pdbx_description
1 polymer ?
#
loop_
_entity_poly.entity_id
_entity_poly.type
_entity_poly.pdbx_seq_one_letter_code
_entity_poly.pdbx_strand_id
1 'polypeptide(L)'
;MKAKKVLIALVFILLFAVLGIYIVSTSGGQNTSGRVDVRLNEIMLSNKGAAADKNGEFYDYIELYNGSDRDADISGYGLTDELVSGAKFVFPNGTVVPANGFIVVYCSGEKSEGLYASFKLSATDVVIFMDSTGRVIDSIDLISVTSGKTLSIDDKGKWVEMDPSPNYPNTPEGIEAAKSSRYEGQKVEGLYINEFMASNASTLRDSFGEYSDWIELYNATDAEIDLSGFCLSDDINSTQKFEFPEGVKIDAKGYLIVFCAGRGEVTENGEIHANFGLRKYKEDVVLTTPKGVIIDAYSYLDMQTDVSMARTPDGTGDFVAASAPTPGFPNNSEGEEMAMQKYSMNIGDLYISEMMGLNNSYLIYNGAYHDWVELHNKGSESINLSGYSLSTDARDPGMWRFGDVTIDAGQYLTIVCMGEEYNPEATVLQTDFNISAEGESVFLFGPEGELLDKLSCGMFFTDKSVGKEPDGTYMIYSTPTPKEANSGGVKGGTDMPSFTLEGGAYTSAQSIGINVPHGATVYYTTDGSMPTTHSKMYTGAEITITETTVLRAIAVRDGRMESLACSSTYLINDSHDLPVVSISVNQADFDNMYEDYNSRIELPMHFDYIKSNEQVFSHDGKIRIFGAYSRMQDQKGFALLAKPEAGKQTFEYPFFDNRPFTEYSSLVLRASGQEAKMTRMRDVVITSLLDDNTDLLVQAYQQCVVYVNGEYRGVYNLREKVNASFIAQHYPQIDKSTIDLLVGNGNKSGYVLDGSNEDYLALVEFAKTHDLSIKENYDHVAEQVDLENFAEYTAGQLYVANTDTGNIKFWRAEGTKWQWISYDYCWAMNSMVQGPDGNYIEGYKLNAVHRYLVRSGHGVNAGFSNALINALLENKDFRDMFLEKCAKMANEVFETQKLIDRVDECAEAIRSEMPRDTELWNGMSVESWNKHVERLRTFARERKPYFVYHLKQHFNLSSERCMELFGIEGNNPD
;
A
#
# COMPACT_ATOMS: atom_id res chain seq x y z
N MET A 1 0.65 -5.36 -39.87
CA MET A 1 0.24 -4.06 -39.29
C MET A 1 -0.25 -3.00 -40.27
N LYS A 2 0.40 -2.75 -41.42
CA LYS A 2 -0.01 -1.67 -42.36
C LYS A 2 -1.39 -1.88 -43.02
N ALA A 3 -1.80 -3.12 -43.32
CA ALA A 3 -3.11 -3.39 -43.93
C ALA A 3 -4.31 -3.17 -42.98
N LYS A 4 -4.15 -3.45 -41.67
CA LYS A 4 -5.19 -3.20 -40.66
C LYS A 4 -5.42 -1.70 -40.43
N LYS A 5 -4.36 -0.88 -40.45
CA LYS A 5 -4.47 0.58 -40.33
C LYS A 5 -5.12 1.24 -41.55
N VAL A 6 -4.93 0.69 -42.75
CA VAL A 6 -5.59 1.17 -43.98
C VAL A 6 -7.07 0.81 -44.03
N LEU A 7 -7.46 -0.36 -43.53
CA LEU A 7 -8.88 -0.75 -43.44
C LEU A 7 -9.64 0.10 -42.42
N ILE A 8 -9.03 0.39 -41.26
CA ILE A 8 -9.60 1.29 -40.24
C ILE A 8 -9.75 2.71 -40.81
N ALA A 9 -8.74 3.24 -41.51
CA ALA A 9 -8.83 4.56 -42.14
C ALA A 9 -9.93 4.64 -43.22
N LEU A 10 -10.16 3.58 -43.99
CA LEU A 10 -11.21 3.53 -45.01
C LEU A 10 -12.62 3.45 -44.39
N VAL A 11 -12.78 2.78 -43.25
CA VAL A 11 -14.04 2.74 -42.49
C VAL A 11 -14.34 4.12 -41.88
N PHE A 12 -13.34 4.83 -41.35
CA PHE A 12 -13.52 6.20 -40.86
C PHE A 12 -13.90 7.19 -41.96
N ILE A 13 -13.34 7.09 -43.17
CA ILE A 13 -13.69 7.96 -44.30
C ILE A 13 -15.13 7.71 -44.78
N LEU A 14 -15.61 6.46 -44.72
CA LEU A 14 -17.01 6.13 -45.02
C LEU A 14 -17.99 6.64 -43.94
N LEU A 15 -17.60 6.59 -42.67
CA LEU A 15 -18.39 7.13 -41.55
C LEU A 15 -18.59 8.66 -41.65
N PHE A 16 -17.54 9.42 -42.01
CA PHE A 16 -17.67 10.86 -42.22
C PHE A 16 -18.47 11.23 -43.49
N ALA A 17 -18.43 10.40 -44.53
CA ALA A 17 -19.21 10.63 -45.75
C ALA A 17 -20.71 10.41 -45.54
N VAL A 18 -21.10 9.42 -44.73
CA VAL A 18 -22.51 9.15 -44.41
C VAL A 18 -23.08 10.21 -43.45
N LEU A 19 -22.29 10.66 -42.47
CA LEU A 19 -22.69 11.74 -41.55
C LEU A 19 -22.80 13.12 -42.26
N GLY A 20 -21.89 13.39 -43.21
CA GLY A 20 -21.91 14.62 -44.02
C GLY A 20 -23.08 14.71 -45.01
N ILE A 21 -23.59 13.58 -45.50
CA ILE A 21 -24.75 13.55 -46.41
C ILE A 21 -26.08 13.66 -45.64
N TYR A 22 -26.14 13.24 -44.38
CA TYR A 22 -27.35 13.41 -43.56
C TYR A 22 -27.51 14.85 -43.04
N ILE A 23 -26.41 15.55 -42.72
CA ILE A 23 -26.42 16.92 -42.17
C ILE A 23 -26.79 17.99 -43.24
N VAL A 24 -26.65 17.70 -44.54
CA VAL A 24 -26.90 18.69 -45.62
C VAL A 24 -28.33 18.64 -46.20
N SER A 25 -29.21 17.73 -45.73
CA SER A 25 -30.57 17.58 -46.31
C SER A 25 -31.73 18.18 -45.51
N THR A 26 -31.52 18.78 -44.34
CA THR A 26 -32.59 19.46 -43.59
C THR A 26 -32.15 20.79 -42.97
N SER A 27 -31.70 21.72 -43.80
CA SER A 27 -31.62 23.15 -43.44
C SER A 27 -32.60 23.95 -44.31
N GLY A 28 -33.88 23.79 -44.00
CA GLY A 28 -34.96 24.51 -44.67
C GLY A 28 -36.29 24.35 -43.94
N GLY A 29 -36.51 25.16 -42.90
CA GLY A 29 -37.81 25.31 -42.26
C GLY A 29 -37.73 25.73 -40.80
N GLN A 30 -37.99 27.01 -40.53
CA GLN A 30 -38.35 27.44 -39.18
C GLN A 30 -39.73 26.87 -38.81
N ASN A 31 -39.84 26.25 -37.64
CA ASN A 31 -41.03 26.30 -36.79
C ASN A 31 -40.67 25.95 -35.33
N THR A 32 -41.03 26.85 -34.42
CA THR A 32 -40.89 26.79 -32.97
C THR A 32 -42.05 26.02 -32.33
N SER A 33 -41.80 24.95 -31.56
CA SER A 33 -42.54 24.54 -30.34
C SER A 33 -42.18 23.11 -29.91
N GLY A 34 -41.68 22.93 -28.68
CA GLY A 34 -41.83 21.68 -27.90
C GLY A 34 -40.83 20.54 -28.12
N ARG A 35 -39.52 20.80 -28.16
CA ARG A 35 -38.54 19.69 -28.04
C ARG A 35 -38.52 19.22 -26.58
N VAL A 36 -38.97 17.98 -26.36
CA VAL A 36 -38.80 17.25 -25.10
C VAL A 36 -37.30 17.02 -24.89
N ASP A 37 -36.75 17.50 -23.77
CA ASP A 37 -35.30 17.42 -23.47
C ASP A 37 -34.96 16.13 -22.71
N VAL A 38 -35.45 14.99 -23.23
CA VAL A 38 -35.10 13.67 -22.71
C VAL A 38 -33.91 13.12 -23.48
N ARG A 39 -32.88 12.70 -22.76
CA ARG A 39 -31.62 12.17 -23.31
C ARG A 39 -31.15 10.92 -22.57
N LEU A 40 -30.19 10.20 -23.14
CA LEU A 40 -29.47 9.15 -22.41
C LEU A 40 -28.67 9.80 -21.26
N ASN A 41 -28.60 9.14 -20.10
CA ASN A 41 -27.98 9.72 -18.90
C ASN A 41 -26.90 8.82 -18.27
N GLU A 42 -27.26 7.56 -18.04
CA GLU A 42 -26.43 6.58 -17.34
C GLU A 42 -26.68 5.19 -17.94
N ILE A 43 -25.62 4.43 -18.20
CA ILE A 43 -25.70 3.10 -18.81
C ILE A 43 -24.86 2.11 -18.00
N MET A 44 -25.52 1.06 -17.52
CA MET A 44 -24.92 -0.02 -16.75
C MET A 44 -24.84 -1.29 -17.58
N LEU A 45 -23.63 -1.73 -17.92
CA LEU A 45 -23.36 -2.92 -18.72
C LEU A 45 -23.20 -4.20 -17.87
N SER A 46 -23.14 -4.06 -16.56
CA SER A 46 -22.94 -5.17 -15.61
C SER A 46 -23.50 -4.74 -14.26
N ASN A 47 -24.82 -4.81 -14.11
CA ASN A 47 -25.49 -4.40 -12.87
C ASN A 47 -25.20 -5.39 -11.75
N LYS A 48 -24.26 -5.02 -10.88
CA LYS A 48 -23.93 -5.78 -9.65
C LYS A 48 -24.68 -5.25 -8.45
N GLY A 49 -25.94 -4.86 -8.67
CA GLY A 49 -26.90 -4.35 -7.71
C GLY A 49 -26.87 -2.86 -7.36
N ALA A 50 -26.52 -2.09 -8.39
CA ALA A 50 -26.81 -0.67 -8.47
C ALA A 50 -28.32 -0.38 -8.37
N ALA A 51 -29.13 -1.09 -9.17
CA ALA A 51 -30.57 -0.89 -9.27
C ALA A 51 -31.29 -2.23 -9.42
N ALA A 52 -32.09 -2.63 -8.43
CA ALA A 52 -32.95 -3.81 -8.53
C ALA A 52 -34.23 -3.47 -9.28
N ASP A 53 -34.79 -4.43 -10.02
CA ASP A 53 -36.17 -4.34 -10.49
C ASP A 53 -37.17 -4.57 -9.33
N LYS A 54 -38.47 -4.50 -9.63
CA LYS A 54 -39.54 -4.69 -8.62
C LYS A 54 -39.55 -6.07 -7.96
N ASN A 55 -38.87 -7.06 -8.54
CA ASN A 55 -38.76 -8.43 -8.03
C ASN A 55 -37.39 -8.70 -7.40
N GLY A 56 -36.52 -7.68 -7.31
CA GLY A 56 -35.17 -7.83 -6.75
C GLY A 56 -34.09 -8.24 -7.77
N GLU A 57 -34.42 -8.31 -9.07
CA GLU A 57 -33.47 -8.76 -10.11
C GLU A 57 -32.58 -7.62 -10.63
N PHE A 58 -31.33 -7.92 -10.93
CA PHE A 58 -30.31 -6.92 -11.32
C PHE A 58 -29.91 -7.06 -12.79
N TYR A 59 -30.74 -6.51 -13.68
CA TYR A 59 -30.42 -6.43 -15.11
C TYR A 59 -29.53 -5.23 -15.41
N ASP A 60 -28.73 -5.33 -16.48
CA ASP A 60 -28.16 -4.16 -17.16
C ASP A 60 -29.25 -3.11 -17.36
N TYR A 61 -28.91 -1.83 -17.36
CA TYR A 61 -29.94 -0.80 -17.50
C TYR A 61 -29.47 0.40 -18.31
N ILE A 62 -30.47 1.07 -18.89
CA ILE A 62 -30.34 2.36 -19.54
C ILE A 62 -31.21 3.34 -18.76
N GLU A 63 -30.62 4.44 -18.34
CA GLU A 63 -31.35 5.54 -17.72
C GLU A 63 -31.49 6.71 -18.70
N LEU A 64 -32.70 7.29 -18.71
CA LEU A 64 -32.98 8.54 -19.40
C LEU A 64 -33.21 9.66 -18.39
N TYR A 65 -32.74 10.86 -18.73
CA TYR A 65 -32.94 12.08 -17.95
C TYR A 65 -33.75 13.11 -18.72
N ASN A 66 -34.76 13.71 -18.09
CA ASN A 66 -35.51 14.84 -18.60
C ASN A 66 -34.92 16.16 -18.06
N GLY A 67 -34.12 16.85 -18.87
CA GLY A 67 -33.51 18.14 -18.53
C GLY A 67 -34.46 19.34 -18.53
N SER A 68 -35.75 19.13 -18.79
CA SER A 68 -36.73 20.21 -18.85
C SER A 68 -37.48 20.43 -17.53
N ASP A 69 -38.05 21.62 -17.39
CA ASP A 69 -38.88 22.06 -16.26
C ASP A 69 -40.33 21.56 -16.31
N ARG A 70 -40.63 20.61 -17.21
CA ARG A 70 -41.96 20.04 -17.40
C ARG A 70 -41.88 18.52 -17.57
N ASP A 71 -42.95 17.83 -17.24
CA ASP A 71 -43.09 16.40 -17.50
C ASP A 71 -43.02 16.11 -19.00
N ALA A 72 -42.33 15.03 -19.35
CA ALA A 72 -42.08 14.59 -20.71
C ALA A 72 -42.79 13.26 -20.99
N ASP A 73 -43.85 13.29 -21.78
CA ASP A 73 -44.49 12.08 -22.29
C ASP A 73 -43.63 11.47 -23.42
N ILE A 74 -43.08 10.29 -23.15
CA ILE A 74 -42.25 9.52 -24.10
C ILE A 74 -42.99 8.27 -24.59
N SER A 75 -44.31 8.22 -24.50
CA SER A 75 -45.13 7.13 -25.02
C SER A 75 -44.80 6.86 -26.50
N GLY A 76 -44.48 5.60 -26.82
CA GLY A 76 -44.14 5.18 -28.18
C GLY A 76 -42.73 5.53 -28.64
N TYR A 77 -41.90 6.19 -27.80
CA TYR A 77 -40.47 6.36 -28.08
C TYR A 77 -39.77 5.00 -28.01
N GLY A 78 -38.56 4.91 -28.56
CA GLY A 78 -37.88 3.64 -28.75
C GLY A 78 -36.43 3.59 -28.27
N LEU A 79 -35.98 2.41 -27.86
CA LEU A 79 -34.58 2.07 -27.59
C LEU A 79 -34.13 0.89 -28.46
N THR A 80 -32.87 0.91 -28.89
CA THR A 80 -32.18 -0.23 -29.53
C THR A 80 -30.69 -0.21 -29.20
N ASP A 81 -30.06 -1.37 -29.26
CA ASP A 81 -28.61 -1.66 -29.09
C ASP A 81 -27.86 -1.83 -30.44
N GLU A 82 -28.54 -1.60 -31.58
CA GLU A 82 -28.00 -1.85 -32.92
C GLU A 82 -28.24 -0.70 -33.92
N LEU A 83 -27.22 -0.38 -34.74
CA LEU A 83 -27.19 0.76 -35.66
C LEU A 83 -28.22 0.72 -36.82
N VAL A 84 -28.69 -0.47 -37.21
CA VAL A 84 -29.50 -0.67 -38.44
C VAL A 84 -30.86 -1.34 -38.16
N SER A 85 -31.34 -1.26 -36.92
CA SER A 85 -32.66 -1.80 -36.54
C SER A 85 -33.63 -0.68 -36.13
N GLY A 86 -34.94 -0.94 -36.27
CA GLY A 86 -35.94 -0.15 -35.58
C GLY A 86 -35.88 -0.37 -34.07
N ALA A 87 -36.64 0.39 -33.30
CA ALA A 87 -36.71 0.24 -31.84
C ALA A 87 -37.02 -1.21 -31.43
N LYS A 88 -36.11 -1.84 -30.66
CA LYS A 88 -36.31 -3.17 -30.08
C LYS A 88 -37.17 -3.09 -28.81
N PHE A 89 -37.08 -1.98 -28.08
CA PHE A 89 -37.95 -1.66 -26.97
C PHE A 89 -38.73 -0.38 -27.29
N VAL A 90 -40.03 -0.37 -26.99
CA VAL A 90 -40.91 0.79 -27.19
C VAL A 90 -41.56 1.12 -25.86
N PHE A 91 -41.44 2.38 -25.43
CA PHE A 91 -42.02 2.86 -24.19
C PHE A 91 -43.56 2.72 -24.21
N PRO A 92 -44.16 2.07 -23.19
CA PRO A 92 -45.61 1.89 -23.11
C PRO A 92 -46.39 3.21 -23.15
N ASN A 93 -47.68 3.13 -23.51
CA ASN A 93 -48.56 4.29 -23.42
C ASN A 93 -48.68 4.78 -21.97
N GLY A 94 -48.54 6.09 -21.79
CA GLY A 94 -48.58 6.76 -20.48
C GLY A 94 -47.21 6.85 -19.79
N THR A 95 -46.11 6.49 -20.45
CA THR A 95 -44.77 6.67 -19.87
C THR A 95 -44.39 8.15 -19.87
N VAL A 96 -44.30 8.73 -18.68
CA VAL A 96 -43.92 10.12 -18.44
C VAL A 96 -42.63 10.15 -17.63
N VAL A 97 -41.63 10.90 -18.11
CA VAL A 97 -40.43 11.25 -17.33
C VAL A 97 -40.70 12.60 -16.65
N PRO A 98 -40.74 12.69 -15.31
CA PRO A 98 -41.04 13.95 -14.62
C PRO A 98 -40.08 15.09 -14.99
N ALA A 99 -40.50 16.33 -14.78
CA ALA A 99 -39.61 17.50 -14.88
C ALA A 99 -38.34 17.30 -14.02
N ASN A 100 -37.14 17.46 -14.60
CA ASN A 100 -35.85 17.16 -13.96
C ASN A 100 -35.75 15.74 -13.39
N GLY A 101 -36.56 14.81 -13.89
CA GLY A 101 -36.66 13.43 -13.42
C GLY A 101 -35.89 12.45 -14.29
N PHE A 102 -35.80 11.23 -13.78
CA PHE A 102 -35.08 10.10 -14.38
C PHE A 102 -36.05 8.94 -14.64
N ILE A 103 -35.69 8.05 -15.54
CA ILE A 103 -36.39 6.78 -15.73
C ILE A 103 -35.41 5.69 -16.13
N VAL A 104 -35.48 4.54 -15.47
CA VAL A 104 -34.63 3.38 -15.71
C VAL A 104 -35.37 2.33 -16.55
N VAL A 105 -34.69 1.80 -17.56
CA VAL A 105 -35.14 0.68 -18.39
C VAL A 105 -34.19 -0.49 -18.21
N TYR A 106 -34.71 -1.63 -17.76
CA TYR A 106 -33.93 -2.85 -17.50
C TYR A 106 -33.75 -3.66 -18.79
N CYS A 107 -32.51 -3.93 -19.17
CA CYS A 107 -32.11 -4.70 -20.35
C CYS A 107 -32.03 -6.19 -20.01
N SER A 108 -33.21 -6.81 -19.86
CA SER A 108 -33.34 -8.19 -19.39
C SER A 108 -32.92 -9.26 -20.41
N GLY A 109 -32.86 -8.91 -21.69
CA GLY A 109 -32.66 -9.88 -22.78
C GLY A 109 -33.94 -10.65 -23.18
N GLU A 110 -35.04 -10.49 -22.45
CA GLU A 110 -36.32 -11.14 -22.74
C GLU A 110 -37.46 -10.11 -22.79
N LYS A 111 -38.54 -10.44 -23.50
CA LYS A 111 -39.68 -9.52 -23.59
C LYS A 111 -40.56 -9.68 -22.34
N SER A 112 -40.62 -8.64 -21.52
CA SER A 112 -41.45 -8.59 -20.31
C SER A 112 -42.38 -7.36 -20.30
N GLU A 113 -43.44 -7.39 -19.48
CA GLU A 113 -44.33 -6.24 -19.28
C GLU A 113 -43.66 -5.16 -18.42
N GLY A 114 -43.70 -3.91 -18.88
CA GLY A 114 -43.15 -2.75 -18.18
C GLY A 114 -41.92 -2.18 -18.88
N LEU A 115 -40.98 -1.65 -18.10
CA LEU A 115 -39.75 -1.02 -18.59
C LEU A 115 -38.62 -2.04 -18.72
N TYR A 116 -38.88 -3.09 -19.50
CA TYR A 116 -37.94 -4.18 -19.74
C TYR A 116 -37.62 -4.27 -21.23
N ALA A 117 -36.41 -3.88 -21.60
CA ALA A 117 -35.87 -4.08 -22.93
C ALA A 117 -35.52 -5.56 -23.16
N SER A 118 -35.82 -6.05 -24.36
CA SER A 118 -35.64 -7.45 -24.75
C SER A 118 -34.24 -7.74 -25.30
N PHE A 119 -33.25 -6.95 -24.91
CA PHE A 119 -31.84 -7.12 -25.27
C PHE A 119 -30.98 -6.93 -24.02
N LYS A 120 -29.73 -7.42 -24.08
CA LYS A 120 -28.69 -7.20 -23.07
C LYS A 120 -27.65 -6.24 -23.65
N LEU A 121 -26.81 -5.66 -22.80
CA LEU A 121 -25.80 -4.71 -23.25
C LEU A 121 -24.41 -5.36 -23.31
N SER A 122 -23.61 -4.90 -24.24
CA SER A 122 -22.20 -5.24 -24.39
C SER A 122 -21.36 -3.99 -24.62
N ALA A 123 -20.08 -4.06 -24.23
CA ALA A 123 -19.09 -3.00 -24.43
C ALA A 123 -18.81 -2.66 -25.91
N THR A 124 -19.41 -3.37 -26.87
CA THR A 124 -19.29 -3.11 -28.32
C THR A 124 -20.58 -2.61 -28.96
N ASP A 125 -21.66 -2.47 -28.18
CA ASP A 125 -22.97 -2.10 -28.69
C ASP A 125 -23.10 -0.58 -28.86
N VAL A 126 -24.18 -0.16 -29.52
CA VAL A 126 -24.57 1.25 -29.61
C VAL A 126 -25.96 1.41 -29.02
N VAL A 127 -26.14 2.26 -28.01
CA VAL A 127 -27.48 2.57 -27.49
C VAL A 127 -28.05 3.75 -28.25
N ILE A 128 -29.23 3.59 -28.83
CA ILE A 128 -29.92 4.63 -29.61
C ILE A 128 -31.31 4.87 -29.03
N PHE A 129 -31.59 6.12 -28.66
CA PHE A 129 -32.89 6.60 -28.22
C PHE A 129 -33.59 7.34 -29.36
N MET A 130 -34.84 6.97 -29.66
CA MET A 130 -35.61 7.47 -30.80
C MET A 130 -36.99 7.99 -30.38
N ASP A 131 -37.51 8.98 -31.10
CA ASP A 131 -38.90 9.40 -30.96
C ASP A 131 -39.88 8.38 -31.57
N SER A 132 -41.17 8.61 -31.38
CA SER A 132 -42.23 7.73 -31.89
C SER A 132 -42.32 7.65 -33.43
N THR A 133 -41.60 8.50 -34.15
CA THR A 133 -41.48 8.44 -35.61
C THR A 133 -40.24 7.66 -36.08
N GLY A 134 -39.41 7.20 -35.14
CA GLY A 134 -38.14 6.52 -35.41
C GLY A 134 -36.98 7.48 -35.66
N ARG A 135 -37.14 8.78 -35.39
CA ARG A 135 -36.03 9.74 -35.50
C ARG A 135 -35.13 9.61 -34.28
N VAL A 136 -33.83 9.46 -34.50
CA VAL A 136 -32.82 9.45 -33.42
C VAL A 136 -32.84 10.78 -32.67
N ILE A 137 -33.00 10.68 -31.36
CA ILE A 137 -32.91 11.78 -30.39
C ILE A 137 -31.49 11.86 -29.85
N ASP A 138 -30.96 10.71 -29.42
CA ASP A 138 -29.65 10.59 -28.78
C ASP A 138 -29.05 9.21 -29.02
N SER A 139 -27.72 9.10 -28.93
CA SER A 139 -27.00 7.83 -29.13
C SER A 139 -25.61 7.82 -28.50
N ILE A 140 -25.16 6.64 -28.08
CA ILE A 140 -23.80 6.41 -27.58
C ILE A 140 -23.23 5.08 -28.05
N ASP A 141 -21.98 5.10 -28.54
CA ASP A 141 -21.15 3.91 -28.69
C ASP A 141 -20.63 3.49 -27.31
N LEU A 142 -20.95 2.27 -26.89
CA LEU A 142 -20.51 1.76 -25.60
C LEU A 142 -19.03 1.40 -25.63
N ILE A 143 -18.41 1.44 -24.45
CA ILE A 143 -17.04 1.03 -24.20
C ILE A 143 -17.01 0.13 -22.97
N SER A 144 -15.91 -0.60 -22.78
CA SER A 144 -15.71 -1.34 -21.53
C SER A 144 -15.57 -0.36 -20.37
N VAL A 145 -16.29 -0.62 -19.30
CA VAL A 145 -16.13 0.04 -17.99
C VAL A 145 -15.73 -0.99 -16.95
N THR A 146 -15.16 -0.53 -15.83
CA THR A 146 -14.92 -1.39 -14.66
C THR A 146 -16.22 -2.06 -14.21
N SER A 147 -16.19 -3.34 -13.84
CA SER A 147 -17.38 -4.07 -13.41
C SER A 147 -18.06 -3.37 -12.21
N GLY A 148 -19.38 -3.18 -12.27
CA GLY A 148 -20.16 -2.46 -11.26
C GLY A 148 -20.15 -0.92 -11.39
N LYS A 149 -19.38 -0.37 -12.34
CA LYS A 149 -19.43 1.05 -12.72
C LYS A 149 -20.38 1.27 -13.89
N THR A 150 -20.78 2.53 -14.06
CA THR A 150 -21.61 2.97 -15.19
C THR A 150 -20.84 3.89 -16.12
N LEU A 151 -21.28 3.96 -17.38
CA LEU A 151 -20.93 5.03 -18.28
C LEU A 151 -21.99 6.12 -18.08
N SER A 152 -21.58 7.30 -17.62
CA SER A 152 -22.48 8.36 -17.16
C SER A 152 -22.07 9.72 -17.71
N ILE A 153 -23.04 10.60 -17.95
CA ILE A 153 -22.78 11.99 -18.33
C ILE A 153 -22.41 12.80 -17.09
N ASP A 154 -21.22 13.40 -17.06
CA ASP A 154 -20.77 14.28 -15.98
C ASP A 154 -21.41 15.69 -16.02
N ASP A 155 -21.07 16.53 -15.05
CA ASP A 155 -21.53 17.92 -14.93
C ASP A 155 -21.15 18.82 -16.13
N LYS A 156 -20.21 18.39 -16.96
CA LYS A 156 -19.75 19.06 -18.17
C LYS A 156 -20.37 18.48 -19.44
N GLY A 157 -21.26 17.49 -19.32
CA GLY A 157 -21.93 16.86 -20.45
C GLY A 157 -21.06 15.81 -21.17
N LYS A 158 -20.01 15.29 -20.54
CA LYS A 158 -19.11 14.28 -21.11
C LYS A 158 -19.39 12.90 -20.51
N TRP A 159 -19.42 11.89 -21.36
CA TRP A 159 -19.46 10.49 -20.92
C TRP A 159 -18.14 10.08 -20.26
N VAL A 160 -18.24 9.62 -19.01
CA VAL A 160 -17.12 9.15 -18.18
C VAL A 160 -17.56 7.94 -17.36
N GLU A 161 -16.60 7.16 -16.86
CA GLU A 161 -16.88 6.08 -15.93
C GLU A 161 -17.17 6.65 -14.53
N MET A 162 -18.29 6.26 -13.91
CA MET A 162 -18.72 6.73 -12.58
C MET A 162 -19.26 5.59 -11.71
N ASP A 163 -19.37 5.84 -10.40
CA ASP A 163 -20.22 5.02 -9.53
C ASP A 163 -21.69 5.17 -9.95
N PRO A 164 -22.51 4.11 -9.77
CA PRO A 164 -23.89 4.14 -10.18
C PRO A 164 -24.75 5.13 -9.39
N SER A 165 -25.63 5.87 -10.07
CA SER A 165 -26.56 6.85 -9.48
C SER A 165 -28.01 6.69 -9.94
N PRO A 166 -28.58 5.47 -10.01
CA PRO A 166 -29.89 5.25 -10.61
C PRO A 166 -31.01 6.03 -9.91
N ASN A 167 -31.76 6.79 -10.70
CA ASN A 167 -32.82 7.74 -10.33
C ASN A 167 -32.32 9.04 -9.65
N TYR A 168 -31.02 9.29 -9.63
CA TYR A 168 -30.41 10.48 -9.04
C TYR A 168 -29.47 11.16 -10.06
N PRO A 169 -29.12 12.43 -9.85
CA PRO A 169 -28.12 13.09 -10.69
C PRO A 169 -26.76 12.38 -10.65
N ASN A 170 -26.03 12.36 -11.78
CA ASN A 170 -24.66 11.85 -11.88
C ASN A 170 -23.65 12.80 -11.21
N THR A 171 -23.87 13.14 -9.94
CA THR A 171 -22.98 13.98 -9.11
C THR A 171 -22.56 13.18 -7.87
N PRO A 172 -21.49 13.57 -7.17
CA PRO A 172 -21.12 12.93 -5.90
C PRO A 172 -22.29 12.84 -4.92
N GLU A 173 -23.13 13.88 -4.84
CA GLU A 173 -24.31 13.90 -3.97
C GLU A 173 -25.40 12.94 -4.44
N GLY A 174 -25.60 12.79 -5.75
CA GLY A 174 -26.59 11.86 -6.30
C GLY A 174 -26.15 10.39 -6.20
N ILE A 175 -24.85 10.11 -6.37
CA ILE A 175 -24.26 8.80 -6.06
C ILE A 175 -24.50 8.45 -4.59
N GLU A 176 -24.25 9.39 -3.69
CA GLU A 176 -24.44 9.16 -2.25
C GLU A 176 -25.92 9.00 -1.87
N ALA A 177 -26.81 9.76 -2.51
CA ALA A 177 -28.26 9.62 -2.34
C ALA A 177 -28.75 8.25 -2.86
N ALA A 178 -28.24 7.78 -4.00
CA ALA A 178 -28.55 6.47 -4.54
C ALA A 178 -28.10 5.34 -3.59
N LYS A 179 -26.89 5.45 -3.02
CA LYS A 179 -26.40 4.51 -1.99
C LYS A 179 -27.26 4.56 -0.73
N SER A 180 -27.58 5.77 -0.23
CA SER A 180 -28.40 5.97 0.96
C SER A 180 -29.81 5.40 0.84
N SER A 181 -30.40 5.46 -0.37
CA SER A 181 -31.74 4.92 -0.63
C SER A 181 -31.85 3.41 -0.37
N ARG A 182 -30.75 2.65 -0.40
CA ARG A 182 -30.70 1.22 -0.07
C ARG A 182 -30.97 0.92 1.42
N TYR A 183 -30.88 1.94 2.27
CA TYR A 183 -31.18 1.89 3.69
C TYR A 183 -32.59 2.44 4.01
N GLU A 184 -33.30 3.01 3.02
CA GLU A 184 -34.63 3.60 3.22
C GLU A 184 -35.73 2.51 3.14
N GLY A 185 -36.35 2.21 4.26
CA GLY A 185 -37.40 1.18 4.38
C GLY A 185 -37.74 0.82 5.83
N GLN A 186 -38.55 -0.21 6.04
CA GLN A 186 -38.87 -0.69 7.38
C GLN A 186 -37.68 -1.48 7.93
N LYS A 187 -36.83 -0.84 8.74
CA LYS A 187 -35.74 -1.48 9.48
C LYS A 187 -36.31 -2.54 10.43
N VAL A 188 -35.66 -3.70 10.50
CA VAL A 188 -35.97 -4.75 11.47
C VAL A 188 -35.15 -4.48 12.72
N GLU A 189 -35.80 -3.99 13.77
CA GLU A 189 -35.13 -3.73 15.04
C GLU A 189 -34.74 -5.04 15.72
N GLY A 190 -33.51 -5.09 16.24
CA GLY A 190 -33.03 -6.22 17.03
C GLY A 190 -32.50 -7.42 16.24
N LEU A 191 -32.32 -7.32 14.93
CA LEU A 191 -31.64 -8.34 14.12
C LEU A 191 -30.33 -7.78 13.59
N TYR A 192 -29.22 -8.48 13.86
CA TYR A 192 -27.87 -7.99 13.56
C TYR A 192 -27.00 -9.10 12.98
N ILE A 193 -26.03 -8.73 12.13
CA ILE A 193 -24.85 -9.55 11.90
C ILE A 193 -24.02 -9.44 13.19
N ASN A 194 -23.68 -10.56 13.83
CA ASN A 194 -23.08 -10.54 15.17
C ASN A 194 -21.61 -10.93 15.16
N GLU A 195 -21.27 -11.97 14.42
CA GLU A 195 -19.91 -12.47 14.29
C GLU A 195 -19.74 -13.11 12.91
N PHE A 196 -18.57 -13.06 12.28
CA PHE A 196 -18.31 -13.78 11.03
C PHE A 196 -16.83 -14.10 10.87
N MET A 197 -16.53 -15.10 10.03
CA MET A 197 -15.17 -15.54 9.75
C MET A 197 -15.01 -15.94 8.27
N ALA A 198 -14.12 -15.24 7.58
CA ALA A 198 -13.87 -15.43 6.14
C ALA A 198 -12.69 -16.35 5.79
N SER A 199 -12.05 -16.92 6.80
CA SER A 199 -10.98 -17.91 6.63
C SER A 199 -11.02 -18.84 7.82
N ASN A 200 -11.99 -19.76 7.81
CA ASN A 200 -12.12 -20.78 8.84
C ASN A 200 -11.27 -21.99 8.46
N ALA A 201 -10.23 -22.29 9.23
CA ALA A 201 -9.41 -23.47 8.97
C ALA A 201 -9.54 -24.51 10.08
N SER A 202 -9.99 -24.13 11.27
CA SER A 202 -10.18 -25.11 12.35
C SER A 202 -11.20 -24.77 13.44
N THR A 203 -11.86 -23.61 13.39
CA THR A 203 -12.67 -23.17 14.54
C THR A 203 -14.00 -23.91 14.57
N LEU A 204 -14.80 -23.77 13.51
CA LEU A 204 -16.13 -24.37 13.42
C LEU A 204 -16.19 -25.33 12.24
N ARG A 205 -16.37 -26.61 12.51
CA ARG A 205 -16.53 -27.62 11.46
C ARG A 205 -18.00 -27.80 11.12
N ASP A 206 -18.34 -27.82 9.84
CA ASP A 206 -19.69 -28.10 9.38
C ASP A 206 -19.99 -29.62 9.35
N SER A 207 -21.24 -29.98 9.05
CA SER A 207 -21.69 -31.39 8.97
C SER A 207 -21.06 -32.20 7.83
N PHE A 208 -20.46 -31.55 6.83
CA PHE A 208 -19.66 -32.21 5.79
C PHE A 208 -18.24 -32.53 6.25
N GLY A 209 -17.86 -32.03 7.44
CA GLY A 209 -16.53 -32.16 7.97
C GLY A 209 -15.55 -31.16 7.35
N GLU A 210 -16.05 -30.07 6.78
CA GLU A 210 -15.25 -28.97 6.23
C GLU A 210 -15.23 -27.79 7.21
N TYR A 211 -14.19 -26.97 7.12
CA TYR A 211 -14.11 -25.70 7.84
C TYR A 211 -14.56 -24.61 6.89
N SER A 212 -15.86 -24.54 6.65
CA SER A 212 -16.47 -23.51 5.80
C SER A 212 -16.44 -22.16 6.52
N ASP A 213 -16.25 -21.08 5.77
CA ASP A 213 -16.47 -19.72 6.27
C ASP A 213 -17.88 -19.60 6.86
N TRP A 214 -18.14 -18.62 7.72
CA TRP A 214 -19.45 -18.51 8.35
C TRP A 214 -19.82 -17.09 8.76
N ILE A 215 -21.12 -16.85 8.83
CA ILE A 215 -21.76 -15.63 9.33
C ILE A 215 -22.72 -16.03 10.44
N GLU A 216 -22.68 -15.32 11.56
CA GLU A 216 -23.61 -15.44 12.67
C GLU A 216 -24.57 -14.26 12.71
N LEU A 217 -25.86 -14.55 12.85
CA LEU A 217 -26.92 -13.57 13.11
C LEU A 217 -27.38 -13.64 14.58
N TYR A 218 -27.63 -12.48 15.17
CA TYR A 218 -28.14 -12.35 16.54
C TYR A 218 -29.50 -11.67 16.59
N ASN A 219 -30.43 -12.27 17.35
CA ASN A 219 -31.73 -11.70 17.67
C ASN A 219 -31.70 -11.07 19.07
N ALA A 220 -31.52 -9.76 19.14
CA ALA A 220 -31.51 -8.99 20.39
C ALA A 220 -32.91 -8.75 20.98
N THR A 221 -34.00 -9.21 20.35
CA THR A 221 -35.36 -9.00 20.86
C THR A 221 -35.77 -10.06 21.88
N ASP A 222 -36.90 -9.83 22.56
CA ASP A 222 -37.50 -10.79 23.49
C ASP A 222 -38.52 -11.73 22.80
N ALA A 223 -38.56 -11.74 21.46
CA ALA A 223 -39.45 -12.56 20.64
C ALA A 223 -38.67 -13.29 19.54
N GLU A 224 -39.23 -14.37 19.00
CA GLU A 224 -38.68 -15.05 17.82
C GLU A 224 -38.75 -14.15 16.58
N ILE A 225 -37.71 -14.15 15.75
CA ILE A 225 -37.69 -13.50 14.43
C ILE A 225 -37.74 -14.58 13.34
N ASP A 226 -38.70 -14.43 12.42
CA ASP A 226 -38.82 -15.25 11.21
C ASP A 226 -38.00 -14.61 10.08
N LEU A 227 -37.07 -15.37 9.52
CA LEU A 227 -36.16 -14.93 8.45
C LEU A 227 -36.62 -15.35 7.05
N SER A 228 -37.81 -15.93 6.90
CA SER A 228 -38.31 -16.38 5.60
C SER A 228 -38.23 -15.26 4.55
N GLY A 229 -37.48 -15.51 3.46
CA GLY A 229 -37.27 -14.57 2.37
C GLY A 229 -36.27 -13.43 2.64
N PHE A 230 -35.67 -13.34 3.84
CA PHE A 230 -34.55 -12.42 4.07
C PHE A 230 -33.34 -12.88 3.27
N CYS A 231 -32.35 -12.02 3.07
CA CYS A 231 -31.16 -12.40 2.31
C CYS A 231 -29.83 -12.08 2.98
N LEU A 232 -28.83 -12.90 2.67
CA LEU A 232 -27.41 -12.66 2.94
C LEU A 232 -26.62 -12.44 1.65
N SER A 233 -25.52 -11.70 1.74
CA SER A 233 -24.57 -11.51 0.65
C SER A 233 -23.16 -11.17 1.13
N ASP A 234 -22.17 -11.57 0.34
CA ASP A 234 -20.76 -11.17 0.41
C ASP A 234 -20.44 -9.89 -0.40
N ASP A 235 -21.46 -9.15 -0.85
CA ASP A 235 -21.28 -7.96 -1.71
C ASP A 235 -22.38 -6.92 -1.44
N ILE A 236 -21.98 -5.73 -0.96
CA ILE A 236 -22.88 -4.61 -0.64
C ILE A 236 -23.55 -4.00 -1.87
N ASN A 237 -23.01 -4.29 -3.05
CA ASN A 237 -23.67 -3.93 -4.29
C ASN A 237 -24.65 -5.03 -4.68
N SER A 238 -24.38 -6.32 -4.46
CA SER A 238 -25.28 -7.42 -4.81
C SER A 238 -25.97 -8.02 -3.58
N THR A 239 -26.92 -7.29 -2.98
CA THR A 239 -27.37 -7.52 -1.58
C THR A 239 -28.28 -8.74 -1.29
N GLN A 240 -28.66 -9.53 -2.30
CA GLN A 240 -29.63 -10.64 -2.17
C GLN A 240 -29.13 -11.97 -2.77
N LYS A 241 -27.89 -12.40 -2.47
CA LYS A 241 -27.29 -13.61 -3.07
C LYS A 241 -27.86 -14.91 -2.51
N PHE A 242 -28.07 -14.98 -1.20
CA PHE A 242 -28.65 -16.15 -0.52
C PHE A 242 -29.97 -15.75 0.13
N GLU A 243 -31.07 -16.34 -0.29
CA GLU A 243 -32.40 -16.16 0.32
C GLU A 243 -32.65 -17.25 1.36
N PHE A 244 -33.04 -16.86 2.58
CA PHE A 244 -33.40 -17.80 3.64
C PHE A 244 -34.68 -18.57 3.28
N PRO A 245 -34.66 -19.91 3.36
CA PRO A 245 -35.85 -20.71 3.13
C PRO A 245 -37.00 -20.42 4.10
N GLU A 246 -38.22 -20.72 3.67
CA GLU A 246 -39.42 -20.65 4.50
C GLU A 246 -39.25 -21.44 5.81
N GLY A 247 -39.56 -20.78 6.93
CA GLY A 247 -39.56 -21.35 8.27
C GLY A 247 -38.25 -21.24 9.06
N VAL A 248 -37.19 -20.63 8.49
CA VAL A 248 -35.97 -20.33 9.25
C VAL A 248 -36.24 -19.23 10.29
N LYS A 249 -35.90 -19.49 11.55
CA LYS A 249 -36.21 -18.62 12.68
C LYS A 249 -35.01 -18.50 13.62
N ILE A 250 -34.92 -17.36 14.31
CA ILE A 250 -34.01 -17.15 15.44
C ILE A 250 -34.83 -16.91 16.70
N ASP A 251 -34.65 -17.76 17.71
CA ASP A 251 -35.28 -17.59 19.01
C ASP A 251 -34.93 -16.25 19.66
N ALA A 252 -35.74 -15.81 20.63
CA ALA A 252 -35.46 -14.63 21.43
C ALA A 252 -34.07 -14.74 22.09
N LYS A 253 -33.20 -13.73 21.92
CA LYS A 253 -31.79 -13.76 22.37
C LYS A 253 -30.95 -14.88 21.77
N GLY A 254 -31.40 -15.51 20.67
CA GLY A 254 -30.73 -16.60 20.00
C GLY A 254 -29.71 -16.14 18.96
N TYR A 255 -28.84 -17.08 18.59
CA TYR A 255 -27.81 -16.95 17.56
C TYR A 255 -28.07 -17.96 16.45
N LEU A 256 -27.83 -17.59 15.19
CA LEU A 256 -27.96 -18.47 14.03
C LEU A 256 -26.69 -18.41 13.19
N ILE A 257 -26.06 -19.56 13.00
CA ILE A 257 -24.87 -19.71 12.15
C ILE A 257 -25.29 -20.10 10.73
N VAL A 258 -24.73 -19.41 9.76
CA VAL A 258 -24.85 -19.71 8.33
C VAL A 258 -23.46 -19.95 7.77
N PHE A 259 -23.19 -21.17 7.30
CA PHE A 259 -21.94 -21.51 6.65
C PHE A 259 -21.91 -20.96 5.22
N CYS A 260 -20.88 -20.22 4.86
CA CYS A 260 -20.63 -19.71 3.52
C CYS A 260 -19.81 -20.74 2.73
N ALA A 261 -20.47 -21.84 2.36
CA ALA A 261 -19.84 -23.00 1.75
C ALA A 261 -20.04 -23.09 0.22
N GLY A 262 -20.72 -22.12 -0.40
CA GLY A 262 -21.04 -22.18 -1.83
C GLY A 262 -22.09 -23.23 -2.22
N ARG A 263 -22.87 -23.75 -1.27
CA ARG A 263 -23.80 -24.88 -1.49
C ARG A 263 -25.25 -24.47 -1.73
N GLY A 264 -25.73 -23.46 -1.00
CA GLY A 264 -27.11 -22.96 -1.14
C GLY A 264 -28.18 -23.96 -0.66
N GLU A 265 -27.93 -24.64 0.46
CA GLU A 265 -28.81 -25.70 0.97
C GLU A 265 -28.98 -25.66 2.49
N VAL A 266 -30.03 -26.32 2.99
CA VAL A 266 -30.21 -26.61 4.41
C VAL A 266 -30.12 -28.12 4.59
N THR A 267 -29.21 -28.58 5.45
CA THR A 267 -28.94 -29.99 5.67
C THR A 267 -30.03 -30.66 6.53
N GLU A 268 -30.02 -32.00 6.58
CA GLU A 268 -30.99 -32.75 7.42
C GLU A 268 -30.89 -32.43 8.92
N ASN A 269 -29.71 -32.02 9.41
CA ASN A 269 -29.52 -31.58 10.79
C ASN A 269 -29.84 -30.09 11.02
N GLY A 270 -30.32 -29.38 9.99
CA GLY A 270 -30.75 -27.98 10.08
C GLY A 270 -29.62 -26.96 9.96
N GLU A 271 -28.42 -27.36 9.51
CA GLU A 271 -27.35 -26.40 9.19
C GLU A 271 -27.67 -25.70 7.88
N ILE A 272 -27.43 -24.39 7.85
CA ILE A 272 -27.71 -23.54 6.70
C ILE A 272 -26.39 -23.25 5.98
N HIS A 273 -26.34 -23.54 4.69
CA HIS A 273 -25.20 -23.25 3.84
C HIS A 273 -25.58 -22.23 2.76
N ALA A 274 -25.01 -21.04 2.80
CA ALA A 274 -25.12 -20.05 1.75
C ALA A 274 -24.50 -20.56 0.43
N ASN A 275 -24.92 -19.96 -0.68
CA ASN A 275 -24.45 -20.26 -2.05
C ASN A 275 -23.21 -19.47 -2.46
N PHE A 276 -22.54 -18.81 -1.51
CA PHE A 276 -21.27 -18.12 -1.68
C PHE A 276 -20.29 -18.52 -0.55
N GLY A 277 -19.01 -18.18 -0.73
CA GLY A 277 -17.98 -18.22 0.31
C GLY A 277 -17.46 -16.82 0.58
N LEU A 278 -16.67 -16.64 1.64
CA LEU A 278 -16.10 -15.36 1.98
C LEU A 278 -14.62 -15.29 1.55
N ARG A 279 -14.17 -14.13 1.09
CA ARG A 279 -12.77 -13.85 0.79
C ARG A 279 -12.10 -13.24 1.99
N LYS A 280 -10.83 -13.57 2.16
CA LYS A 280 -9.96 -12.98 3.19
C LYS A 280 -9.82 -11.46 3.07
N TYR A 281 -9.80 -10.91 1.85
CA TYR A 281 -9.50 -9.50 1.59
C TYR A 281 -10.63 -8.77 0.85
N LYS A 282 -10.92 -7.54 1.31
CA LYS A 282 -11.82 -6.57 0.66
C LYS A 282 -13.16 -7.16 0.23
N GLU A 283 -13.97 -7.51 1.21
CA GLU A 283 -15.30 -8.05 0.98
C GLU A 283 -16.31 -7.50 2.01
N ASP A 284 -17.58 -7.80 1.78
CA ASP A 284 -18.70 -7.32 2.59
C ASP A 284 -19.41 -8.50 3.26
N VAL A 285 -20.12 -8.22 4.34
CA VAL A 285 -21.17 -9.10 4.88
C VAL A 285 -22.43 -8.27 4.98
N VAL A 286 -23.51 -8.71 4.33
CA VAL A 286 -24.71 -7.91 4.14
C VAL A 286 -25.94 -8.72 4.50
N LEU A 287 -26.82 -8.14 5.31
CA LEU A 287 -28.12 -8.70 5.69
C LEU A 287 -29.23 -7.78 5.20
N THR A 288 -30.19 -8.33 4.45
CA THR A 288 -31.30 -7.55 3.88
C THR A 288 -32.67 -8.17 4.15
N THR A 289 -33.69 -7.31 4.12
CA THR A 289 -35.10 -7.73 4.07
C THR A 289 -35.43 -8.39 2.72
N PRO A 290 -36.58 -9.09 2.56
CA PRO A 290 -37.04 -9.64 1.28
C PRO A 290 -37.27 -8.62 0.15
N LYS A 291 -37.13 -7.31 0.44
CA LYS A 291 -37.25 -6.22 -0.53
C LYS A 291 -35.89 -5.60 -0.87
N GLY A 292 -34.79 -6.19 -0.41
CA GLY A 292 -33.42 -5.69 -0.62
C GLY A 292 -33.01 -4.51 0.26
N VAL A 293 -33.85 -4.08 1.21
CA VAL A 293 -33.46 -3.03 2.19
C VAL A 293 -32.40 -3.58 3.13
N ILE A 294 -31.26 -2.88 3.24
CA ILE A 294 -30.16 -3.28 4.13
C ILE A 294 -30.58 -3.08 5.59
N ILE A 295 -30.52 -4.17 6.36
CA ILE A 295 -30.77 -4.18 7.81
C ILE A 295 -29.46 -3.89 8.54
N ASP A 296 -28.41 -4.61 8.16
CA ASP A 296 -27.08 -4.51 8.71
C ASP A 296 -26.05 -4.90 7.64
N ALA A 297 -24.87 -4.28 7.68
CA ALA A 297 -23.78 -4.58 6.76
C ALA A 297 -22.43 -4.18 7.36
N TYR A 298 -21.37 -4.87 6.93
CA TYR A 298 -20.00 -4.53 7.30
C TYR A 298 -19.04 -4.85 6.16
N SER A 299 -18.12 -3.93 5.87
CA SER A 299 -17.07 -4.09 4.87
C SER A 299 -15.73 -4.23 5.58
N TYR A 300 -14.95 -5.26 5.24
CA TYR A 300 -13.65 -5.53 5.85
C TYR A 300 -12.53 -5.54 4.82
N LEU A 301 -11.33 -5.10 5.23
CA LEU A 301 -10.16 -4.98 4.35
C LEU A 301 -9.34 -6.27 4.27
N ASP A 302 -9.16 -6.93 5.41
CA ASP A 302 -8.43 -8.19 5.58
C ASP A 302 -8.97 -8.92 6.83
N MET A 303 -8.84 -10.24 6.86
CA MET A 303 -9.17 -11.10 8.00
C MET A 303 -8.13 -12.18 8.15
N GLN A 304 -7.59 -12.40 9.35
CA GLN A 304 -6.65 -13.51 9.56
C GLN A 304 -7.39 -14.86 9.64
N THR A 305 -6.69 -15.94 9.31
CA THR A 305 -7.23 -17.30 9.44
C THR A 305 -7.58 -17.59 10.90
N ASP A 306 -8.79 -18.08 11.14
CA ASP A 306 -9.36 -18.39 12.45
C ASP A 306 -9.51 -17.21 13.42
N VAL A 307 -9.44 -15.98 12.90
CA VAL A 307 -9.81 -14.76 13.63
C VAL A 307 -11.14 -14.26 13.07
N SER A 308 -12.17 -14.19 13.91
CA SER A 308 -13.48 -13.68 13.51
C SER A 308 -13.54 -12.16 13.67
N MET A 309 -14.54 -11.52 13.04
CA MET A 309 -14.97 -10.18 13.40
C MET A 309 -16.23 -10.30 14.24
N ALA A 310 -16.19 -9.84 15.49
CA ALA A 310 -17.25 -10.01 16.48
C ALA A 310 -17.76 -8.65 17.00
N ARG A 311 -19.08 -8.47 17.13
CA ARG A 311 -19.66 -7.28 17.78
C ARG A 311 -19.50 -7.34 19.29
N THR A 312 -18.91 -6.30 19.88
CA THR A 312 -18.75 -6.22 21.35
C THR A 312 -19.33 -4.92 21.90
N PRO A 313 -20.49 -4.94 22.61
CA PRO A 313 -21.34 -6.09 22.93
C PRO A 313 -22.20 -6.57 21.74
N ASP A 314 -22.77 -7.78 21.86
CA ASP A 314 -23.62 -8.39 20.82
C ASP A 314 -24.67 -7.43 20.24
N GLY A 315 -24.80 -7.47 18.92
CA GLY A 315 -25.75 -6.69 18.11
C GLY A 315 -25.58 -5.16 18.11
N THR A 316 -24.96 -4.57 19.13
CA THR A 316 -24.95 -3.10 19.32
C THR A 316 -23.55 -2.49 19.35
N GLY A 317 -22.51 -3.29 19.57
CA GLY A 317 -21.12 -2.86 19.54
C GLY A 317 -20.52 -2.83 18.14
N ASP A 318 -19.35 -2.20 18.07
CA ASP A 318 -18.49 -2.23 16.89
C ASP A 318 -17.95 -3.64 16.65
N PHE A 319 -17.65 -3.95 15.38
CA PHE A 319 -16.94 -5.17 15.03
C PHE A 319 -15.46 -5.03 15.42
N VAL A 320 -14.99 -6.00 16.19
CA VAL A 320 -13.59 -6.11 16.63
C VAL A 320 -13.06 -7.48 16.21
N ALA A 321 -11.80 -7.54 15.77
CA ALA A 321 -11.16 -8.80 15.50
C ALA A 321 -11.04 -9.63 16.79
N ALA A 322 -11.55 -10.86 16.78
CA ALA A 322 -11.57 -11.76 17.92
C ALA A 322 -10.76 -13.02 17.61
N SER A 323 -9.61 -13.16 18.28
CA SER A 323 -8.77 -14.38 18.17
C SER A 323 -9.34 -15.58 18.92
N ALA A 324 -10.44 -15.38 19.66
CA ALA A 324 -11.18 -16.41 20.38
C ALA A 324 -12.64 -16.34 19.91
N PRO A 325 -12.95 -16.90 18.72
CA PRO A 325 -14.28 -16.79 18.12
C PRO A 325 -15.34 -17.50 18.97
N THR A 326 -16.57 -16.99 18.94
CA THR A 326 -17.68 -17.41 19.82
C THR A 326 -18.91 -17.97 19.09
N PRO A 327 -18.77 -18.78 18.01
CA PRO A 327 -19.91 -19.16 17.19
C PRO A 327 -20.99 -19.91 18.00
N GLY A 328 -22.20 -19.36 17.98
CA GLY A 328 -23.39 -19.84 18.69
C GLY A 328 -23.49 -19.38 20.13
N PHE A 329 -22.65 -18.45 20.58
CA PHE A 329 -22.55 -17.97 21.96
C PHE A 329 -22.39 -16.44 22.02
N PRO A 330 -22.66 -15.81 23.17
CA PRO A 330 -22.45 -14.36 23.32
C PRO A 330 -20.98 -13.95 23.10
N ASN A 331 -20.72 -12.81 22.45
CA ASN A 331 -19.36 -12.27 22.24
C ASN A 331 -18.79 -11.66 23.53
N ASN A 332 -18.59 -12.50 24.54
CA ASN A 332 -18.03 -12.14 25.84
C ASN A 332 -17.24 -13.31 26.44
N SER A 333 -16.56 -13.08 27.55
CA SER A 333 -15.71 -14.09 28.21
C SER A 333 -16.44 -15.41 28.52
N GLU A 334 -17.75 -15.37 28.80
CA GLU A 334 -18.54 -16.58 29.04
C GLU A 334 -18.74 -17.37 27.75
N GLY A 335 -19.07 -16.67 26.65
CA GLY A 335 -19.17 -17.29 25.33
C GLY A 335 -17.84 -17.83 24.81
N GLU A 336 -16.73 -17.14 25.07
CA GLU A 336 -15.38 -17.61 24.74
C GLU A 336 -15.11 -18.98 25.41
N GLU A 337 -15.41 -19.12 26.70
CA GLU A 337 -15.22 -20.37 27.43
C GLU A 337 -16.15 -21.48 26.91
N MET A 338 -17.41 -21.15 26.60
CA MET A 338 -18.37 -22.11 26.04
C MET A 338 -17.99 -22.59 24.64
N ALA A 339 -17.57 -21.67 23.76
CA ALA A 339 -17.11 -21.97 22.41
C ALA A 339 -15.85 -22.82 22.44
N MET A 340 -14.85 -22.43 23.24
CA MET A 340 -13.64 -23.22 23.43
C MET A 340 -13.98 -24.63 23.90
N GLN A 341 -14.85 -24.78 24.90
CA GLN A 341 -15.23 -26.11 25.39
C GLN A 341 -15.98 -26.94 24.34
N LYS A 342 -16.84 -26.32 23.53
CA LYS A 342 -17.66 -27.02 22.54
C LYS A 342 -16.87 -27.44 21.31
N TYR A 343 -15.91 -26.62 20.87
CA TYR A 343 -15.24 -26.77 19.58
C TYR A 343 -13.76 -27.20 19.68
N SER A 344 -13.20 -27.38 20.88
CA SER A 344 -11.82 -27.85 21.06
C SER A 344 -11.56 -29.21 20.41
N MET A 345 -10.43 -29.34 19.71
CA MET A 345 -9.92 -30.63 19.24
C MET A 345 -9.33 -31.43 20.41
N ASN A 346 -9.65 -32.73 20.47
CA ASN A 346 -9.02 -33.63 21.43
C ASN A 346 -7.56 -33.88 21.03
N ILE A 347 -6.61 -33.56 21.93
CA ILE A 347 -5.18 -33.82 21.68
C ILE A 347 -4.82 -35.31 21.88
N GLY A 348 -4.28 -35.93 20.83
CA GLY A 348 -3.71 -37.28 20.85
C GLY A 348 -2.35 -37.36 21.57
N ASP A 349 -1.71 -38.53 21.57
CA ASP A 349 -0.41 -38.73 22.24
C ASP A 349 0.70 -37.85 21.64
N LEU A 350 0.64 -37.54 20.35
CA LEU A 350 1.50 -36.58 19.67
C LEU A 350 0.71 -35.31 19.35
N TYR A 351 1.22 -34.16 19.74
CA TYR A 351 0.58 -32.86 19.50
C TYR A 351 1.62 -31.74 19.44
N ILE A 352 1.21 -30.56 18.94
CA ILE A 352 2.02 -29.35 18.92
C ILE A 352 1.94 -28.71 20.30
N SER A 353 3.05 -28.73 21.05
CA SER A 353 3.08 -28.21 22.42
C SER A 353 3.28 -26.70 22.47
N GLU A 354 4.12 -26.14 21.61
CA GLU A 354 4.50 -24.73 21.68
C GLU A 354 4.97 -24.24 20.29
N MET A 355 4.75 -22.96 19.98
CA MET A 355 5.30 -22.33 18.80
C MET A 355 5.57 -20.83 19.01
N MET A 356 6.48 -20.29 18.20
CA MET A 356 6.83 -18.87 18.20
C MET A 356 7.15 -18.41 16.78
N GLY A 357 6.40 -17.40 16.31
CA GLY A 357 6.64 -16.72 15.03
C GLY A 357 7.29 -15.34 15.16
N LEU A 358 7.76 -14.97 16.37
CA LEU A 358 8.46 -13.70 16.57
C LEU A 358 9.57 -13.80 17.63
N ASN A 359 10.68 -14.39 17.22
CA ASN A 359 11.79 -14.77 18.08
C ASN A 359 13.01 -13.84 17.93
N ASN A 360 13.40 -13.16 19.02
CA ASN A 360 14.55 -12.26 19.08
C ASN A 360 15.59 -12.65 20.13
N SER A 361 15.25 -13.52 21.08
CA SER A 361 16.17 -13.89 22.16
C SER A 361 16.16 -15.36 22.57
N TYR A 362 15.21 -16.16 22.08
CA TYR A 362 15.07 -17.58 22.41
C TYR A 362 15.60 -18.46 21.26
N LEU A 363 16.02 -19.69 21.53
CA LEU A 363 16.44 -20.68 20.51
C LEU A 363 17.31 -20.11 19.34
N ILE A 364 18.59 -19.85 19.61
CA ILE A 364 19.53 -19.41 18.55
C ILE A 364 20.01 -20.58 17.69
N TYR A 365 19.99 -20.42 16.37
CA TYR A 365 20.54 -21.38 15.42
C TYR A 365 21.38 -20.64 14.36
N ASN A 366 22.57 -21.15 14.04
CA ASN A 366 23.52 -20.53 13.11
C ASN A 366 23.79 -19.01 13.34
N GLY A 367 23.69 -18.55 14.59
CA GLY A 367 23.92 -17.15 14.96
C GLY A 367 22.73 -16.22 14.71
N ALA A 368 21.56 -16.75 14.34
CA ALA A 368 20.32 -16.02 14.17
C ALA A 368 19.20 -16.61 15.05
N TYR A 369 18.19 -15.78 15.33
CA TYR A 369 16.97 -16.18 16.01
C TYR A 369 15.92 -16.50 14.94
N HIS A 370 15.40 -17.72 14.99
CA HIS A 370 14.47 -18.24 13.98
C HIS A 370 13.14 -18.60 14.64
N ASP A 371 12.08 -18.58 13.85
CA ASP A 371 10.78 -19.11 14.27
C ASP A 371 10.90 -20.60 14.57
N TRP A 372 10.00 -21.12 15.40
CA TRP A 372 10.05 -22.53 15.75
C TRP A 372 8.69 -23.06 16.20
N VAL A 373 8.55 -24.37 16.04
CA VAL A 373 7.43 -25.17 16.50
C VAL A 373 7.95 -26.37 17.26
N GLU A 374 7.23 -26.80 18.29
CA GLU A 374 7.60 -27.93 19.13
C GLU A 374 6.49 -28.97 19.19
N LEU A 375 6.90 -30.23 19.03
CA LEU A 375 6.03 -31.38 19.24
C LEU A 375 6.32 -32.03 20.59
N HIS A 376 5.28 -32.51 21.26
CA HIS A 376 5.40 -33.33 22.47
C HIS A 376 4.72 -34.68 22.28
N ASN A 377 5.43 -35.75 22.64
CA ASN A 377 4.88 -37.09 22.77
C ASN A 377 4.50 -37.33 24.24
N LYS A 378 3.24 -37.09 24.63
CA LYS A 378 2.75 -37.38 25.98
C LYS A 378 2.46 -38.87 26.24
N GLY A 379 2.57 -39.70 25.21
CA GLY A 379 2.31 -41.14 25.28
C GLY A 379 3.38 -41.89 26.09
N SER A 380 3.13 -43.17 26.33
CA SER A 380 4.06 -44.05 27.05
C SER A 380 5.04 -44.80 26.15
N GLU A 381 4.91 -44.67 24.82
CA GLU A 381 5.72 -45.36 23.82
C GLU A 381 6.40 -44.35 22.89
N SER A 382 7.54 -44.71 22.29
CA SER A 382 8.20 -43.86 21.29
C SER A 382 7.39 -43.82 19.98
N ILE A 383 7.35 -42.67 19.32
CA ILE A 383 6.63 -42.46 18.05
C ILE A 383 7.64 -42.17 16.94
N ASN A 384 7.59 -42.95 15.85
CA ASN A 384 8.34 -42.65 14.64
C ASN A 384 7.50 -41.72 13.74
N LEU A 385 8.08 -40.60 13.35
CA LEU A 385 7.41 -39.53 12.59
C LEU A 385 7.49 -39.73 11.08
N SER A 386 8.01 -40.85 10.57
CA SER A 386 8.05 -41.11 9.13
C SER A 386 6.64 -41.06 8.53
N GLY A 387 6.45 -40.16 7.57
CA GLY A 387 5.16 -39.92 6.90
C GLY A 387 4.32 -38.79 7.49
N TYR A 388 4.58 -38.36 8.73
CA TYR A 388 3.94 -37.20 9.35
C TYR A 388 4.38 -35.91 8.66
N SER A 389 3.62 -34.83 8.84
CA SER A 389 3.92 -33.54 8.25
C SER A 389 3.47 -32.35 9.10
N LEU A 390 4.12 -31.22 8.85
CA LEU A 390 3.70 -29.90 9.30
C LEU A 390 3.29 -29.05 8.10
N SER A 391 2.33 -28.15 8.32
CA SER A 391 1.89 -27.20 7.30
C SER A 391 1.39 -25.91 7.95
N THR A 392 1.44 -24.81 7.20
CA THR A 392 0.70 -23.56 7.52
C THR A 392 -0.59 -23.41 6.71
N ASP A 393 -0.90 -24.36 5.81
CA ASP A 393 -2.18 -24.42 5.09
C ASP A 393 -2.85 -25.77 5.36
N ALA A 394 -4.01 -25.74 6.02
CA ALA A 394 -4.80 -26.94 6.31
C ALA A 394 -5.16 -27.77 5.06
N ARG A 395 -5.20 -27.12 3.89
CA ARG A 395 -5.54 -27.73 2.59
C ARG A 395 -4.33 -28.35 1.90
N ASP A 396 -3.13 -28.05 2.39
CA ASP A 396 -1.88 -28.70 1.97
C ASP A 396 -1.29 -29.51 3.13
N PRO A 397 -1.80 -30.72 3.40
CA PRO A 397 -1.25 -31.58 4.45
C PRO A 397 0.18 -32.06 4.12
N GLY A 398 0.71 -31.77 2.94
CA GLY A 398 2.01 -32.26 2.47
C GLY A 398 3.14 -31.25 2.50
N MET A 399 2.89 -30.02 3.00
CA MET A 399 3.81 -28.88 2.87
C MET A 399 5.25 -29.21 3.32
N TRP A 400 5.44 -29.67 4.55
CA TRP A 400 6.73 -30.18 5.03
C TRP A 400 6.61 -31.54 5.70
N ARG A 401 7.40 -32.53 5.28
CA ARG A 401 7.31 -33.92 5.77
C ARG A 401 8.49 -34.32 6.63
N PHE A 402 8.21 -35.03 7.73
CA PHE A 402 9.23 -35.63 8.56
C PHE A 402 9.94 -36.80 7.85
N GLY A 403 11.25 -36.87 8.05
CA GLY A 403 12.07 -38.03 7.70
C GLY A 403 11.97 -39.16 8.73
N ASP A 404 13.00 -40.02 8.79
CA ASP A 404 13.10 -41.06 9.82
C ASP A 404 13.55 -40.47 11.17
N VAL A 405 12.61 -39.84 11.87
CA VAL A 405 12.80 -39.21 13.18
C VAL A 405 11.92 -39.93 14.19
N THR A 406 12.43 -40.16 15.40
CA THR A 406 11.67 -40.77 16.50
C THR A 406 11.68 -39.85 17.71
N ILE A 407 10.50 -39.66 18.31
CA ILE A 407 10.31 -38.93 19.58
C ILE A 407 9.99 -39.95 20.68
N ASP A 408 10.87 -40.06 21.68
CA ASP A 408 10.68 -40.98 22.79
C ASP A 408 9.50 -40.55 23.70
N ALA A 409 8.97 -41.49 24.46
CA ALA A 409 7.88 -41.25 25.41
C ALA A 409 8.21 -40.09 26.37
N GLY A 410 7.30 -39.10 26.46
CA GLY A 410 7.44 -37.92 27.29
C GLY A 410 8.48 -36.89 26.81
N GLN A 411 9.04 -37.04 25.60
CA GLN A 411 10.03 -36.11 25.07
C GLN A 411 9.42 -35.04 24.17
N TYR A 412 10.15 -33.93 24.04
CA TYR A 412 9.85 -32.78 23.20
C TYR A 412 10.79 -32.74 22.00
N LEU A 413 10.29 -32.30 20.85
CA LEU A 413 11.05 -32.15 19.61
C LEU A 413 10.81 -30.75 19.03
N THR A 414 11.82 -29.89 19.09
CA THR A 414 11.80 -28.56 18.48
C THR A 414 12.22 -28.63 17.01
N ILE A 415 11.47 -27.94 16.15
CA ILE A 415 11.73 -27.77 14.72
C ILE A 415 11.89 -26.28 14.43
N VAL A 416 12.98 -25.92 13.75
CA VAL A 416 13.25 -24.53 13.35
C VAL A 416 12.48 -24.24 12.05
N CYS A 417 11.85 -23.08 11.94
CA CYS A 417 11.15 -22.64 10.74
C CYS A 417 11.98 -21.55 10.05
N MET A 418 12.44 -21.80 8.82
CA MET A 418 13.40 -20.91 8.14
C MET A 418 12.89 -20.35 6.80
N GLY A 419 11.90 -20.98 6.17
CA GLY A 419 11.40 -20.51 4.86
C GLY A 419 12.38 -20.69 3.70
N GLU A 420 13.45 -21.46 3.89
CA GLU A 420 14.50 -21.70 2.90
C GLU A 420 14.60 -23.21 2.56
N GLU A 421 15.16 -23.55 1.39
CA GLU A 421 15.31 -24.95 0.97
C GLU A 421 16.11 -25.81 1.97
N TYR A 422 15.75 -27.09 2.05
CA TYR A 422 16.37 -28.10 2.92
C TYR A 422 17.91 -28.10 2.85
N ASN A 423 18.55 -27.79 3.98
CA ASN A 423 20.01 -27.89 4.12
C ASN A 423 20.40 -29.30 4.60
N PRO A 424 21.04 -30.14 3.76
CA PRO A 424 21.43 -31.50 4.14
C PRO A 424 22.55 -31.56 5.20
N GLU A 425 23.24 -30.45 5.46
CA GLU A 425 24.24 -30.32 6.52
C GLU A 425 23.65 -29.80 7.84
N ALA A 426 22.34 -29.54 7.89
CA ALA A 426 21.66 -29.08 9.10
C ALA A 426 21.73 -30.11 10.24
N THR A 427 22.12 -29.63 11.42
CA THR A 427 22.18 -30.43 12.65
C THR A 427 20.85 -30.45 13.41
N VAL A 428 19.84 -29.71 12.94
CA VAL A 428 18.49 -29.61 13.52
C VAL A 428 17.44 -29.76 12.42
N LEU A 429 16.22 -30.12 12.78
CA LEU A 429 15.10 -30.15 11.83
C LEU A 429 14.71 -28.73 11.43
N GLN A 430 14.47 -28.54 10.14
CA GLN A 430 14.19 -27.24 9.53
C GLN A 430 13.04 -27.37 8.54
N THR A 431 12.02 -26.52 8.67
CA THR A 431 10.96 -26.38 7.67
C THR A 431 11.36 -25.41 6.57
N ASP A 432 10.74 -25.60 5.40
CA ASP A 432 10.84 -24.74 4.22
C ASP A 432 9.80 -23.60 4.23
N PHE A 433 9.14 -23.38 5.38
CA PHE A 433 8.26 -22.24 5.64
C PHE A 433 8.66 -21.51 6.92
N ASN A 434 8.19 -20.26 7.08
CA ASN A 434 8.30 -19.48 8.32
C ASN A 434 6.94 -19.40 9.01
N ILE A 435 6.91 -18.97 10.27
CA ILE A 435 5.67 -18.71 11.00
C ILE A 435 5.44 -17.20 10.98
N SER A 436 4.31 -16.74 10.43
CA SER A 436 4.04 -15.31 10.36
C SER A 436 3.90 -14.70 11.76
N ALA A 437 4.70 -13.67 12.06
CA ALA A 437 4.58 -12.86 13.28
C ALA A 437 3.21 -12.16 13.39
N GLU A 438 2.58 -11.86 12.25
CA GLU A 438 1.26 -11.23 12.17
C GLU A 438 0.13 -12.18 12.53
N GLY A 439 0.41 -13.48 12.68
CA GLY A 439 -0.58 -14.51 12.91
C GLY A 439 -0.41 -15.68 11.98
N GLU A 440 -0.41 -16.89 12.53
CA GLU A 440 -0.26 -18.11 11.76
C GLU A 440 -0.88 -19.31 12.48
N SER A 441 -1.25 -20.30 11.69
CA SER A 441 -1.64 -21.61 12.19
C SER A 441 -0.66 -22.66 11.72
N VAL A 442 -0.15 -23.49 12.64
CA VAL A 442 0.64 -24.67 12.31
C VAL A 442 -0.20 -25.92 12.54
N PHE A 443 -0.30 -26.75 11.51
CA PHE A 443 -1.07 -27.98 11.48
C PHE A 443 -0.13 -29.18 11.52
N LEU A 444 -0.47 -30.20 12.31
CA LEU A 444 0.22 -31.49 12.38
C LEU A 444 -0.67 -32.56 11.75
N PHE A 445 -0.14 -33.22 10.72
CA PHE A 445 -0.83 -34.30 10.02
C PHE A 445 -0.16 -35.65 10.25
N GLY A 446 -0.99 -36.69 10.29
CA GLY A 446 -0.54 -38.07 10.33
C GLY A 446 -0.15 -38.61 8.94
N PRO A 447 0.36 -39.85 8.86
CA PRO A 447 0.88 -40.43 7.62
C PRO A 447 -0.12 -40.52 6.47
N GLU A 448 -1.42 -40.59 6.75
CA GLU A 448 -2.48 -40.68 5.73
C GLU A 448 -3.06 -39.29 5.38
N GLY A 449 -2.46 -38.22 5.90
CA GLY A 449 -2.90 -36.83 5.70
C GLY A 449 -4.08 -36.42 6.59
N GLU A 450 -4.40 -37.20 7.63
CA GLU A 450 -5.39 -36.85 8.63
C GLU A 450 -4.85 -35.78 9.59
N LEU A 451 -5.67 -34.76 9.90
CA LEU A 451 -5.30 -33.71 10.85
C LEU A 451 -5.27 -34.29 12.27
N LEU A 452 -4.10 -34.30 12.90
CA LEU A 452 -3.91 -34.79 14.27
C LEU A 452 -4.01 -33.67 15.30
N ASP A 453 -3.38 -32.53 15.02
CA ASP A 453 -3.37 -31.39 15.91
C ASP A 453 -3.12 -30.08 15.17
N LYS A 454 -3.40 -28.96 15.85
CA LYS A 454 -3.14 -27.62 15.35
C LYS A 454 -2.84 -26.64 16.47
N LEU A 455 -1.91 -25.73 16.26
CA LEU A 455 -1.70 -24.58 17.14
C LEU A 455 -1.81 -23.28 16.33
N SER A 456 -2.56 -22.31 16.86
CA SER A 456 -2.81 -21.02 16.19
C SER A 456 -2.41 -19.86 17.06
N CYS A 457 -1.87 -18.82 16.42
CA CYS A 457 -1.69 -17.52 17.04
C CYS A 457 -2.29 -16.46 16.13
N GLY A 458 -3.12 -15.57 16.68
CA GLY A 458 -3.64 -14.42 15.94
C GLY A 458 -2.54 -13.40 15.67
N MET A 459 -1.72 -13.04 16.66
CA MET A 459 -0.55 -12.17 16.45
C MET A 459 0.47 -12.50 17.53
N PHE A 460 1.73 -12.68 17.14
CA PHE A 460 2.79 -12.94 18.10
C PHE A 460 3.25 -11.64 18.76
N PHE A 461 3.38 -11.69 20.08
CA PHE A 461 4.13 -10.69 20.83
C PHE A 461 5.62 -11.06 20.79
N THR A 462 6.49 -10.06 20.67
CA THR A 462 7.94 -10.28 20.60
C THR A 462 8.44 -11.10 21.78
N ASP A 463 9.17 -12.19 21.50
CA ASP A 463 9.70 -13.13 22.50
C ASP A 463 8.60 -13.70 23.42
N LYS A 464 7.42 -13.95 22.85
CA LYS A 464 6.31 -14.65 23.48
C LYS A 464 5.90 -15.79 22.57
N SER A 465 5.71 -16.96 23.15
CA SER A 465 5.23 -18.14 22.45
C SER A 465 3.76 -18.37 22.77
N VAL A 466 3.12 -19.19 21.97
CA VAL A 466 1.82 -19.76 22.27
C VAL A 466 1.97 -21.27 22.35
N GLY A 467 1.09 -21.93 23.07
CA GLY A 467 1.19 -23.37 23.27
C GLY A 467 -0.02 -23.94 23.97
N LYS A 468 0.11 -25.21 24.37
CA LYS A 468 -0.94 -25.95 25.07
C LYS A 468 -0.46 -26.49 26.41
N GLU A 469 -1.36 -26.45 27.38
CA GLU A 469 -1.25 -27.24 28.60
C GLU A 469 -1.51 -28.74 28.30
N PRO A 470 -1.15 -29.67 29.21
CA PRO A 470 -1.31 -31.11 28.97
C PRO A 470 -2.75 -31.61 28.73
N ASP A 471 -3.75 -30.80 29.07
CA ASP A 471 -5.17 -31.06 28.79
C ASP A 471 -5.64 -30.51 27.43
N GLY A 472 -4.75 -29.85 26.68
CA GLY A 472 -5.04 -29.24 25.38
C GLY A 472 -5.41 -27.76 25.45
N THR A 473 -5.49 -27.17 26.66
CA THR A 473 -5.85 -25.75 26.83
C THR A 473 -4.81 -24.84 26.18
N TYR A 474 -5.25 -23.97 25.27
CA TYR A 474 -4.42 -22.96 24.63
C TYR A 474 -4.00 -21.85 25.61
N MET A 475 -2.72 -21.50 25.59
CA MET A 475 -2.16 -20.43 26.42
C MET A 475 -1.10 -19.62 25.65
N ILE A 476 -0.89 -18.37 26.07
CA ILE A 476 0.24 -17.52 25.67
C ILE A 476 1.27 -17.53 26.81
N TYR A 477 2.55 -17.70 26.48
CA TYR A 477 3.63 -17.81 27.46
C TYR A 477 4.55 -16.61 27.41
N SER A 478 4.73 -15.97 28.58
CA SER A 478 5.67 -14.87 28.74
C SER A 478 7.14 -15.29 28.68
N THR A 479 7.40 -16.56 29.04
CA THR A 479 8.71 -17.21 29.02
C THR A 479 8.59 -18.49 28.19
N PRO A 480 9.02 -18.47 26.94
CA PRO A 480 9.04 -19.63 26.06
C PRO A 480 9.89 -20.79 26.60
N THR A 481 9.47 -22.04 26.36
CA THR A 481 10.02 -23.26 26.98
C THR A 481 10.49 -24.32 25.98
N PRO A 482 11.31 -23.99 24.97
CA PRO A 482 11.75 -24.99 24.01
C PRO A 482 12.48 -26.16 24.71
N LYS A 483 12.07 -27.38 24.37
CA LYS A 483 12.53 -28.69 24.83
C LYS A 483 12.06 -29.11 26.23
N GLU A 484 11.17 -28.34 26.83
CA GLU A 484 10.72 -28.54 28.21
C GLU A 484 9.19 -28.39 28.30
N ALA A 485 8.61 -28.78 29.43
CA ALA A 485 7.18 -28.59 29.65
C ALA A 485 6.81 -27.10 29.80
N ASN A 486 5.78 -26.70 29.08
CA ASN A 486 5.15 -25.38 29.22
C ASN A 486 4.74 -25.08 30.67
N SER A 487 4.92 -23.83 31.10
CA SER A 487 4.44 -23.39 32.41
C SER A 487 4.24 -21.87 32.48
N GLY A 488 3.31 -21.43 33.33
CA GLY A 488 3.09 -20.00 33.59
C GLY A 488 2.41 -19.24 32.44
N GLY A 489 1.66 -19.94 31.60
CA GLY A 489 0.89 -19.34 30.52
C GLY A 489 -0.34 -18.56 31.00
N VAL A 490 -0.91 -17.75 30.11
CA VAL A 490 -2.17 -17.02 30.30
C VAL A 490 -3.15 -17.34 29.17
N LYS A 491 -4.47 -17.20 29.41
CA LYS A 491 -5.53 -17.72 28.51
C LYS A 491 -5.67 -17.00 27.14
N GLY A 492 -4.85 -15.98 26.87
CA GLY A 492 -4.94 -15.21 25.62
C GLY A 492 -4.42 -13.77 25.77
N GLY A 493 -4.58 -12.98 24.71
CA GLY A 493 -4.31 -11.55 24.68
C GLY A 493 -5.48 -10.71 25.21
N THR A 494 -5.19 -9.47 25.59
CA THR A 494 -6.19 -8.42 25.80
C THR A 494 -6.33 -7.63 24.51
N ASP A 495 -7.56 -7.38 24.06
CA ASP A 495 -7.81 -6.59 22.86
C ASP A 495 -7.30 -5.16 23.04
N MET A 496 -6.93 -4.50 21.94
CA MET A 496 -6.46 -3.12 21.99
C MET A 496 -7.61 -2.15 22.31
N PRO A 497 -7.37 -1.10 23.10
CA PRO A 497 -8.32 0.00 23.19
C PRO A 497 -8.37 0.80 21.88
N SER A 498 -9.42 1.60 21.70
CA SER A 498 -9.52 2.56 20.58
C SER A 498 -9.92 3.95 21.07
N PHE A 499 -9.57 4.99 20.32
CA PHE A 499 -9.94 6.36 20.63
C PHE A 499 -11.26 6.74 19.96
N THR A 500 -12.10 7.55 20.62
CA THR A 500 -13.40 7.97 20.06
C THR A 500 -13.28 9.03 18.97
N LEU A 501 -12.07 9.53 18.73
CA LEU A 501 -11.76 10.54 17.73
C LEU A 501 -10.48 10.11 17.02
N GLU A 502 -10.47 10.20 15.70
CA GLU A 502 -9.29 9.86 14.90
C GLU A 502 -8.14 10.86 15.10
N GLY A 503 -6.90 10.39 14.95
CA GLY A 503 -5.73 11.25 14.93
C GLY A 503 -5.76 12.23 13.75
N GLY A 504 -5.05 13.35 13.87
CA GLY A 504 -5.02 14.36 12.81
C GLY A 504 -4.74 15.78 13.31
N ALA A 505 -5.02 16.76 12.46
CA ALA A 505 -4.86 18.18 12.77
C ALA A 505 -6.20 18.88 13.00
N TYR A 506 -6.28 19.65 14.08
CA TYR A 506 -7.49 20.30 14.56
C TYR A 506 -7.26 21.77 14.88
N THR A 507 -8.25 22.63 14.60
CA THR A 507 -8.17 24.09 14.83
C THR A 507 -8.67 24.53 16.21
N SER A 508 -8.91 23.59 17.12
CA SER A 508 -9.34 23.85 18.49
C SER A 508 -9.01 22.66 19.39
N ALA A 509 -9.09 22.87 20.70
CA ALA A 509 -8.98 21.79 21.67
C ALA A 509 -9.98 20.67 21.38
N GLN A 510 -9.55 19.43 21.58
CA GLN A 510 -10.35 18.22 21.38
C GLN A 510 -10.64 17.53 22.72
N SER A 511 -11.70 16.73 22.74
CA SER A 511 -12.09 15.91 23.89
C SER A 511 -12.21 14.47 23.41
N ILE A 512 -11.39 13.58 23.97
CA ILE A 512 -11.20 12.22 23.44
C ILE A 512 -11.56 11.19 24.51
N GLY A 513 -12.53 10.35 24.21
CA GLY A 513 -12.80 9.14 24.98
C GLY A 513 -11.87 8.00 24.57
N ILE A 514 -11.77 6.99 25.44
CA ILE A 514 -11.16 5.70 25.09
C ILE A 514 -12.24 4.63 25.21
N ASN A 515 -12.48 3.91 24.13
CA ASN A 515 -13.30 2.71 24.14
C ASN A 515 -12.50 1.61 24.85
N VAL A 516 -13.00 1.21 26.02
CA VAL A 516 -12.34 0.22 26.89
C VAL A 516 -12.78 -1.18 26.48
N PRO A 517 -11.84 -2.07 26.11
CA PRO A 517 -12.17 -3.47 25.84
C PRO A 517 -12.87 -4.14 27.02
N HIS A 518 -13.76 -5.08 26.72
CA HIS A 518 -14.59 -5.71 27.75
C HIS A 518 -13.74 -6.38 28.84
N GLY A 519 -14.05 -6.06 30.10
CA GLY A 519 -13.34 -6.61 31.26
C GLY A 519 -11.88 -6.14 31.43
N ALA A 520 -11.44 -5.15 30.64
CA ALA A 520 -10.10 -4.60 30.72
C ALA A 520 -10.04 -3.31 31.55
N THR A 521 -8.85 -3.00 32.06
CA THR A 521 -8.48 -1.69 32.57
C THR A 521 -7.51 -1.04 31.59
N VAL A 522 -7.77 0.22 31.21
CA VAL A 522 -6.92 0.95 30.27
C VAL A 522 -5.97 1.89 31.00
N TYR A 523 -4.73 1.94 30.54
CA TYR A 523 -3.70 2.87 31.00
C TYR A 523 -3.15 3.65 29.81
N TYR A 524 -2.93 4.95 29.99
CA TYR A 524 -2.54 5.83 28.89
C TYR A 524 -1.47 6.86 29.27
N THR A 525 -0.82 7.39 28.24
CA THR A 525 0.20 8.45 28.28
C THR A 525 -0.16 9.53 27.24
N THR A 526 0.29 10.76 27.47
CA THR A 526 0.03 11.92 26.59
C THR A 526 1.33 12.60 26.15
N ASP A 527 2.47 11.95 26.32
CA ASP A 527 3.81 12.47 26.05
C ASP A 527 4.59 11.63 25.03
N GLY A 528 3.90 10.71 24.35
CA GLY A 528 4.50 9.76 23.39
C GLY A 528 5.21 8.55 24.01
N SER A 529 5.39 8.51 25.34
CA SER A 529 6.00 7.35 26.00
C SER A 529 5.08 6.12 25.94
N MET A 530 5.66 4.91 25.92
CA MET A 530 4.88 3.67 25.98
C MET A 530 4.13 3.58 27.31
N PRO A 531 2.79 3.42 27.31
CA PRO A 531 2.03 3.26 28.53
C PRO A 531 2.33 1.91 29.19
N THR A 532 2.25 1.88 30.51
CA THR A 532 2.37 0.66 31.34
C THR A 532 1.24 0.65 32.38
N THR A 533 1.13 -0.41 33.17
CA THR A 533 0.21 -0.45 34.33
C THR A 533 0.52 0.59 35.42
N HIS A 534 1.68 1.26 35.36
CA HIS A 534 2.04 2.39 36.23
C HIS A 534 1.66 3.76 35.65
N SER A 535 1.22 3.81 34.38
CA SER A 535 0.75 5.02 33.72
C SER A 535 -0.63 5.43 34.23
N LYS A 536 -1.19 6.50 33.68
CA LYS A 536 -2.48 7.02 34.15
C LYS A 536 -3.61 6.06 33.76
N MET A 537 -4.35 5.56 34.75
CA MET A 537 -5.53 4.74 34.52
C MET A 537 -6.67 5.59 33.93
N TYR A 538 -7.32 5.10 32.89
CA TYR A 538 -8.51 5.72 32.31
C TYR A 538 -9.75 5.42 33.17
N THR A 539 -10.50 6.47 33.52
CA THR A 539 -11.66 6.36 34.42
C THR A 539 -13.00 6.61 33.72
N GLY A 540 -13.03 6.60 32.39
CA GLY A 540 -14.22 6.90 31.58
C GLY A 540 -14.51 8.39 31.32
N ALA A 541 -13.70 9.30 31.87
CA ALA A 541 -13.81 10.73 31.56
C ALA A 541 -13.01 11.06 30.31
N GLU A 542 -13.55 11.90 29.43
CA GLU A 542 -12.83 12.35 28.24
C GLU A 542 -11.51 13.06 28.59
N ILE A 543 -10.51 12.86 27.74
CA ILE A 543 -9.19 13.45 27.83
C ILE A 543 -9.22 14.72 26.99
N THR A 544 -9.13 15.88 27.64
CA THR A 544 -9.04 17.16 26.94
C THR A 544 -7.61 17.38 26.44
N ILE A 545 -7.47 17.54 25.12
CA ILE A 545 -6.22 17.87 24.45
C ILE A 545 -6.29 19.32 23.96
N THR A 546 -5.48 20.19 24.55
CA THR A 546 -5.47 21.64 24.25
C THR A 546 -4.28 22.10 23.42
N GLU A 547 -3.29 21.23 23.25
CA GLU A 547 -2.05 21.46 22.51
C GLU A 547 -1.62 20.17 21.82
N THR A 548 -0.68 20.25 20.87
CA THR A 548 -0.19 19.07 20.15
C THR A 548 0.23 17.96 21.11
N THR A 549 -0.39 16.80 20.97
CA THR A 549 -0.28 15.69 21.93
C THR A 549 -0.24 14.35 21.21
N VAL A 550 0.63 13.46 21.67
CA VAL A 550 0.59 12.05 21.28
C VAL A 550 -0.08 11.26 22.39
N LEU A 551 -1.27 10.71 22.12
CA LEU A 551 -2.01 9.86 23.04
C LEU A 551 -1.71 8.40 22.74
N ARG A 552 -1.28 7.64 23.74
CA ARG A 552 -1.03 6.20 23.62
C ARG A 552 -1.71 5.46 24.76
N ALA A 553 -2.31 4.29 24.48
CA ALA A 553 -3.00 3.51 25.48
C ALA A 553 -2.81 2.00 25.32
N ILE A 554 -2.75 1.29 26.44
CA ILE A 554 -2.82 -0.18 26.51
C ILE A 554 -4.02 -0.60 27.36
N ALA A 555 -4.53 -1.79 27.10
CA ALA A 555 -5.55 -2.44 27.90
C ALA A 555 -4.98 -3.69 28.59
N VAL A 556 -5.40 -3.92 29.83
CA VAL A 556 -4.99 -5.05 30.65
C VAL A 556 -6.21 -5.75 31.23
N ARG A 557 -6.34 -7.06 30.97
CA ARG A 557 -7.35 -7.93 31.56
C ARG A 557 -6.68 -8.98 32.43
N ASP A 558 -7.28 -9.26 33.59
CA ASP A 558 -6.74 -10.25 34.53
C ASP A 558 -6.65 -11.65 33.90
N GLY A 559 -5.54 -12.36 34.16
CA GLY A 559 -5.27 -13.67 33.59
C GLY A 559 -5.00 -13.70 32.08
N ARG A 560 -4.68 -12.56 31.45
CA ARG A 560 -4.34 -12.42 30.02
C ARG A 560 -3.10 -11.55 29.80
N MET A 561 -2.49 -11.67 28.62
CA MET A 561 -1.41 -10.77 28.18
C MET A 561 -1.96 -9.35 27.99
N GLU A 562 -1.13 -8.34 28.25
CA GLU A 562 -1.44 -6.95 27.92
C GLU A 562 -1.62 -6.76 26.40
N SER A 563 -2.47 -5.81 26.02
CA SER A 563 -2.65 -5.46 24.60
C SER A 563 -1.40 -4.81 24.02
N LEU A 564 -1.27 -4.81 22.69
CA LEU A 564 -0.42 -3.80 22.04
C LEU A 564 -0.96 -2.38 22.32
N ALA A 565 -0.12 -1.37 22.11
CA ALA A 565 -0.52 0.01 22.32
C ALA A 565 -1.25 0.58 21.10
N CYS A 566 -2.44 1.14 21.28
CA CYS A 566 -3.01 2.05 20.29
C CYS A 566 -2.38 3.44 20.47
N SER A 567 -2.08 4.13 19.37
CA SER A 567 -1.38 5.41 19.39
C SER A 567 -1.98 6.34 18.33
N SER A 568 -2.07 7.64 18.65
CA SER A 568 -2.49 8.66 17.69
C SER A 568 -1.92 10.02 18.06
N THR A 569 -1.61 10.80 17.03
CA THR A 569 -1.14 12.17 17.17
C THR A 569 -2.29 13.16 16.89
N TYR A 570 -2.48 14.11 17.80
CA TYR A 570 -3.43 15.22 17.66
C TYR A 570 -2.64 16.52 17.58
N LEU A 571 -2.57 17.13 16.39
CA LEU A 571 -1.97 18.45 16.18
C LEU A 571 -3.04 19.51 16.48
N ILE A 572 -2.84 20.36 17.50
CA ILE A 572 -3.85 21.36 17.90
C ILE A 572 -3.37 22.76 17.58
N ASN A 573 -4.16 23.50 16.80
CA ASN A 573 -3.82 24.83 16.28
C ASN A 573 -2.49 24.84 15.51
N ASP A 574 -2.12 23.70 14.92
CA ASP A 574 -0.81 23.47 14.30
C ASP A 574 -0.99 22.67 13.00
N SER A 575 -1.68 23.28 12.03
CA SER A 575 -1.92 22.70 10.70
C SER A 575 -0.77 23.04 9.75
N HIS A 576 -0.44 22.11 8.86
CA HIS A 576 0.65 22.25 7.89
C HIS A 576 0.14 22.07 6.46
N ASP A 577 0.75 22.80 5.51
CA ASP A 577 0.53 22.56 4.07
C ASP A 577 1.24 21.27 3.61
N LEU A 578 2.27 20.86 4.35
CA LEU A 578 3.03 19.64 4.12
C LEU A 578 2.45 18.47 4.93
N PRO A 579 2.59 17.23 4.43
CA PRO A 579 2.35 16.06 5.26
C PRO A 579 3.25 16.05 6.50
N VAL A 580 2.72 15.52 7.60
CA VAL A 580 3.41 15.43 8.88
C VAL A 580 3.78 13.99 9.18
N VAL A 581 5.01 13.78 9.62
CA VAL A 581 5.52 12.53 10.17
C VAL A 581 5.65 12.73 11.68
N SER A 582 4.81 12.09 12.48
CA SER A 582 4.90 12.15 13.95
C SER A 582 5.52 10.88 14.48
N ILE A 583 6.56 11.02 15.31
CA ILE A 583 7.33 9.91 15.86
C ILE A 583 7.15 9.89 17.37
N SER A 584 6.77 8.75 17.93
CA SER A 584 6.69 8.54 19.38
C SER A 584 7.77 7.59 19.85
N VAL A 585 8.58 8.00 20.82
CA VAL A 585 9.76 7.27 21.30
C VAL A 585 9.97 7.50 22.79
N ASN A 586 10.70 6.60 23.45
CA ASN A 586 11.19 6.90 24.79
C ASN A 586 12.13 8.12 24.74
N GLN A 587 11.82 9.17 25.49
CA GLN A 587 12.56 10.43 25.43
C GLN A 587 14.03 10.28 25.87
N ALA A 588 14.29 9.56 26.96
CA ALA A 588 15.65 9.40 27.48
C ALA A 588 16.52 8.60 26.52
N ASP A 589 15.97 7.55 25.92
CA ASP A 589 16.68 6.76 24.92
C ASP A 589 16.91 7.56 23.63
N PHE A 590 15.92 8.37 23.22
CA PHE A 590 16.04 9.26 22.07
C PHE A 590 17.13 10.31 22.29
N ASP A 591 17.18 10.94 23.46
CA ASP A 591 18.22 11.91 23.82
C ASP A 591 19.60 11.25 23.81
N ASN A 592 19.73 10.06 24.40
CA ASN A 592 20.96 9.28 24.35
C ASN A 592 21.37 8.91 22.92
N MET A 593 20.43 8.50 22.07
CA MET A 593 20.68 8.27 20.64
C MET A 593 21.13 9.56 19.95
N TYR A 594 20.52 10.70 20.27
CA TYR A 594 20.84 12.00 19.70
C TYR A 594 22.25 12.48 20.06
N GLU A 595 22.65 12.27 21.31
CA GLU A 595 24.00 12.58 21.81
C GLU A 595 25.04 11.60 21.24
N ASP A 596 24.78 10.29 21.33
CA ASP A 596 25.63 9.22 20.81
C ASP A 596 25.30 8.85 19.35
N TYR A 597 25.22 9.88 18.51
CA TYR A 597 24.76 9.76 17.12
C TYR A 597 25.62 8.84 16.24
N ASN A 598 26.81 8.43 16.69
CA ASN A 598 27.72 7.58 15.94
C ASN A 598 27.53 6.08 16.20
N SER A 599 26.95 5.70 17.34
CA SER A 599 26.81 4.30 17.77
C SER A 599 25.70 3.53 17.05
N ARG A 600 24.93 4.18 16.17
CA ARG A 600 23.84 3.57 15.38
C ARG A 600 22.80 2.85 16.25
N ILE A 601 22.49 3.43 17.40
CA ILE A 601 21.45 2.95 18.31
C ILE A 601 20.12 2.88 17.55
N GLU A 602 19.42 1.75 17.65
CA GLU A 602 18.07 1.55 17.15
C GLU A 602 17.10 1.55 18.32
N LEU A 603 16.05 2.36 18.22
CA LEU A 603 15.03 2.48 19.27
C LEU A 603 13.67 2.03 18.75
N PRO A 604 12.83 1.37 19.57
CA PRO A 604 11.40 1.26 19.29
C PRO A 604 10.80 2.65 19.06
N MET A 605 9.96 2.76 18.03
CA MET A 605 9.17 3.96 17.76
C MET A 605 7.74 3.60 17.36
N HIS A 606 6.84 4.56 17.50
CA HIS A 606 5.60 4.63 16.75
C HIS A 606 5.69 5.73 15.70
N PHE A 607 5.08 5.54 14.55
CA PHE A 607 5.11 6.44 13.40
C PHE A 607 3.69 6.69 12.87
N ASP A 608 3.20 7.91 13.03
CA ASP A 608 1.99 8.40 12.37
C ASP A 608 2.35 9.23 11.13
N TYR A 609 1.56 9.10 10.06
CA TYR A 609 1.60 9.98 8.90
C TYR A 609 0.27 10.72 8.77
N ILE A 610 0.31 12.04 8.80
CA ILE A 610 -0.86 12.92 8.69
C ILE A 610 -0.78 13.66 7.35
N LYS A 611 -1.79 13.51 6.49
CA LYS A 611 -1.89 14.17 5.18
C LYS A 611 -3.28 14.80 5.09
N SER A 612 -3.37 16.04 4.61
CA SER A 612 -4.64 16.78 4.51
C SER A 612 -5.42 16.87 5.83
N ASN A 613 -4.71 17.04 6.95
CA ASN A 613 -5.22 17.06 8.33
C ASN A 613 -5.76 15.73 8.89
N GLU A 614 -5.69 14.63 8.14
CA GLU A 614 -6.14 13.30 8.59
C GLU A 614 -4.93 12.40 8.85
N GLN A 615 -4.96 11.61 9.93
CA GLN A 615 -4.01 10.52 10.14
C GLN A 615 -4.34 9.39 9.15
N VAL A 616 -3.49 9.21 8.15
CA VAL A 616 -3.70 8.26 7.05
C VAL A 616 -2.85 6.99 7.17
N PHE A 617 -1.91 6.97 8.12
CA PHE A 617 -1.08 5.81 8.43
C PHE A 617 -0.60 5.86 9.88
N SER A 618 -0.48 4.70 10.53
CA SER A 618 -0.01 4.53 11.91
C SER A 618 0.65 3.16 12.04
N HIS A 619 1.90 3.12 12.52
CA HIS A 619 2.65 1.86 12.63
C HIS A 619 3.78 1.95 13.65
N ASP A 620 3.97 0.89 14.42
CA ASP A 620 5.19 0.71 15.20
C ASP A 620 6.39 0.30 14.32
N GLY A 621 7.60 0.59 14.77
CA GLY A 621 8.82 0.29 14.03
C GLY A 621 10.08 0.55 14.83
N LYS A 622 11.21 0.64 14.11
CA LYS A 622 12.47 1.13 14.70
C LYS A 622 12.90 2.44 14.04
N ILE A 623 13.47 3.31 14.87
CA ILE A 623 14.15 4.53 14.42
C ILE A 623 15.64 4.43 14.73
N ARG A 624 16.46 5.00 13.84
CA ARG A 624 17.87 5.30 14.15
C ARG A 624 18.35 6.53 13.42
N ILE A 625 19.44 7.12 13.89
CA ILE A 625 20.11 8.20 13.17
C ILE A 625 20.66 7.71 11.83
N PHE A 626 20.44 8.53 10.80
CA PHE A 626 20.82 8.28 9.42
C PHE A 626 21.86 9.29 8.91
N GLY A 627 22.70 8.81 7.99
CA GLY A 627 23.73 9.58 7.31
C GLY A 627 25.15 9.24 7.76
N ALA A 628 26.11 10.05 7.33
CA ALA A 628 27.52 9.92 7.69
C ALA A 628 27.98 11.19 8.41
N TYR A 629 28.45 12.20 7.66
CA TYR A 629 28.86 13.49 8.20
C TYR A 629 27.67 14.29 8.76
N SER A 630 26.50 14.20 8.13
CA SER A 630 25.28 14.92 8.55
C SER A 630 24.83 14.59 9.98
N ARG A 631 25.26 13.47 10.56
CA ARG A 631 24.90 13.06 11.92
C ARG A 631 25.43 14.02 13.00
N MET A 632 26.48 14.78 12.70
CA MET A 632 27.01 15.78 13.63
C MET A 632 26.24 17.12 13.59
N GLN A 633 25.30 17.30 12.65
CA GLN A 633 24.52 18.53 12.55
C GLN A 633 23.47 18.63 13.66
N ASP A 634 23.04 19.85 13.96
CA ASP A 634 22.04 20.14 14.99
C ASP A 634 20.72 19.43 14.69
N GLN A 635 20.27 19.46 13.42
CA GLN A 635 19.14 18.68 12.91
C GLN A 635 19.66 17.40 12.26
N LYS A 636 19.28 16.24 12.81
CA LYS A 636 19.72 14.92 12.33
C LYS A 636 18.67 14.28 11.42
N GLY A 637 19.14 13.48 10.47
CA GLY A 637 18.27 12.61 9.67
C GLY A 637 18.00 11.29 10.39
N PHE A 638 16.87 10.66 10.09
CA PHE A 638 16.45 9.39 10.67
C PHE A 638 16.19 8.34 9.60
N ALA A 639 16.50 7.08 9.90
CA ALA A 639 15.99 5.94 9.16
C ALA A 639 14.82 5.36 9.96
N LEU A 640 13.70 5.13 9.28
CA LEU A 640 12.53 4.43 9.78
C LEU A 640 12.56 3.01 9.21
N LEU A 641 12.48 2.01 10.08
CA LEU A 641 12.62 0.60 9.71
C LEU A 641 11.34 -0.12 10.11
N ALA A 642 10.65 -0.70 9.12
CA ALA A 642 9.62 -1.69 9.39
C ALA A 642 10.33 -2.97 9.86
N LYS A 643 9.78 -3.59 10.89
CA LYS A 643 10.41 -4.71 11.58
C LYS A 643 9.31 -5.67 12.01
N PRO A 644 9.42 -6.98 11.69
CA PRO A 644 8.44 -7.96 12.17
C PRO A 644 8.28 -7.89 13.69
N GLU A 645 9.35 -7.61 14.45
CA GLU A 645 9.28 -7.44 15.91
C GLU A 645 8.52 -6.20 16.42
N ALA A 646 8.04 -5.37 15.49
CA ALA A 646 7.24 -4.17 15.73
C ALA A 646 5.91 -4.19 14.96
N GLY A 647 5.44 -5.37 14.53
CA GLY A 647 4.11 -5.56 13.96
C GLY A 647 4.12 -6.06 12.52
N LYS A 648 4.83 -5.41 11.60
CA LYS A 648 4.91 -5.82 10.18
C LYS A 648 6.30 -5.67 9.58
N GLN A 649 6.57 -6.45 8.53
CA GLN A 649 7.85 -6.38 7.80
C GLN A 649 7.96 -5.16 6.86
N THR A 650 6.84 -4.52 6.54
CA THR A 650 6.75 -3.34 5.68
C THR A 650 5.82 -2.28 6.29
N PHE A 651 6.03 -1.03 5.89
CA PHE A 651 5.08 0.07 6.08
C PHE A 651 4.11 0.08 4.90
N GLU A 652 2.89 -0.39 5.10
CA GLU A 652 1.86 -0.56 4.06
C GLU A 652 1.13 0.75 3.73
N TYR A 653 1.84 1.69 3.12
CA TYR A 653 1.23 2.91 2.61
C TYR A 653 1.98 3.45 1.38
N PRO A 654 1.27 3.98 0.36
CA PRO A 654 1.88 4.60 -0.82
C PRO A 654 2.39 6.02 -0.50
N PHE A 655 3.56 6.13 0.14
CA PHE A 655 4.12 7.42 0.57
C PHE A 655 4.54 8.35 -0.58
N PHE A 656 4.69 7.83 -1.80
CA PHE A 656 5.20 8.59 -2.95
C PHE A 656 4.25 8.45 -4.13
N ASP A 657 3.56 9.55 -4.48
CA ASP A 657 2.53 9.58 -5.53
C ASP A 657 3.09 9.21 -6.93
N ASN A 658 4.40 9.33 -7.14
CA ASN A 658 5.10 8.98 -8.39
C ASN A 658 5.71 7.57 -8.40
N ARG A 659 5.29 6.70 -7.47
CA ARG A 659 5.70 5.30 -7.40
C ARG A 659 4.46 4.40 -7.43
N PRO A 660 4.53 3.21 -8.04
CA PRO A 660 3.42 2.26 -8.04
C PRO A 660 3.38 1.39 -6.77
N PHE A 661 4.21 1.68 -5.76
CA PHE A 661 4.38 0.83 -4.60
C PHE A 661 3.37 1.18 -3.50
N THR A 662 2.82 0.15 -2.86
CA THR A 662 1.88 0.29 -1.75
C THR A 662 2.50 0.03 -0.39
N GLU A 663 3.78 -0.33 -0.35
CA GLU A 663 4.48 -0.67 0.90
C GLU A 663 5.99 -0.44 0.83
N TYR A 664 6.64 -0.27 1.98
CA TYR A 664 8.09 -0.02 2.08
C TYR A 664 8.71 -0.68 3.31
N SER A 665 9.77 -1.47 3.15
CA SER A 665 10.52 -2.05 4.29
C SER A 665 11.28 -1.01 5.12
N SER A 666 11.64 0.13 4.52
CA SER A 666 12.29 1.22 5.24
C SER A 666 12.25 2.55 4.49
N LEU A 667 12.22 3.63 5.26
CA LEU A 667 12.18 5.01 4.79
C LEU A 667 13.29 5.82 5.45
N VAL A 668 13.57 7.01 4.91
CA VAL A 668 14.51 7.97 5.50
C VAL A 668 13.85 9.33 5.61
N LEU A 669 13.91 9.94 6.80
CA LEU A 669 13.66 11.35 7.03
C LEU A 669 14.97 12.10 6.87
N ARG A 670 15.19 12.68 5.70
CA ARG A 670 16.44 13.38 5.37
C ARG A 670 16.32 14.87 5.70
N ALA A 671 17.10 15.33 6.69
CA ALA A 671 17.27 16.74 7.04
C ALA A 671 18.17 17.51 6.04
N SER A 672 18.12 17.16 4.76
CA SER A 672 18.90 17.76 3.64
C SER A 672 20.44 17.74 3.81
N GLY A 673 20.96 17.07 4.84
CA GLY A 673 22.41 16.89 5.04
C GLY A 673 23.12 18.19 5.39
N GLN A 674 24.26 18.46 4.76
CA GLN A 674 25.07 19.65 5.06
C GLN A 674 24.51 20.95 4.47
N GLU A 675 23.47 20.87 3.63
CA GLU A 675 22.80 22.05 3.06
C GLU A 675 21.55 22.48 3.85
N ALA A 676 21.27 21.86 5.00
CA ALA A 676 20.11 22.12 5.85
C ALA A 676 19.92 23.61 6.19
N LYS A 677 21.02 24.37 6.31
CA LYS A 677 21.02 25.80 6.62
C LYS A 677 20.97 26.71 5.39
N MET A 678 20.81 26.13 4.19
CA MET A 678 20.80 26.85 2.91
C MET A 678 19.42 26.79 2.23
N THR A 679 19.13 25.75 1.44
CA THR A 679 17.89 25.66 0.67
C THR A 679 16.97 24.54 1.12
N ARG A 680 17.52 23.49 1.73
CA ARG A 680 16.83 22.25 2.16
C ARG A 680 16.27 21.39 1.02
N MET A 681 16.46 21.76 -0.23
CA MET A 681 15.78 21.15 -1.37
C MET A 681 16.72 20.78 -2.53
N ARG A 682 18.03 21.04 -2.43
CA ARG A 682 18.95 20.88 -3.56
C ARG A 682 19.02 19.44 -4.06
N ASP A 683 19.11 18.49 -3.13
CA ASP A 683 19.13 17.06 -3.46
C ASP A 683 17.83 16.64 -4.17
N VAL A 684 16.70 17.13 -3.68
CA VAL A 684 15.37 16.88 -4.24
C VAL A 684 15.23 17.49 -5.63
N VAL A 685 15.59 18.75 -5.82
CA VAL A 685 15.54 19.44 -7.13
C VAL A 685 16.32 18.65 -8.18
N ILE A 686 17.52 18.18 -7.83
CA ILE A 686 18.38 17.44 -8.76
C ILE A 686 17.83 16.03 -9.02
N THR A 687 17.53 15.28 -7.96
CA THR A 687 17.09 13.88 -8.12
C THR A 687 15.73 13.77 -8.78
N SER A 688 14.81 14.70 -8.54
CA SER A 688 13.50 14.72 -9.21
C SER A 688 13.59 15.06 -10.69
N LEU A 689 14.49 15.97 -11.11
CA LEU A 689 14.70 16.23 -12.55
C LEU A 689 15.36 15.04 -13.25
N LEU A 690 16.23 14.30 -12.55
CA LEU A 690 16.77 13.06 -13.09
C LEU A 690 15.65 12.00 -13.22
N ASP A 691 14.81 11.81 -12.20
CA ASP A 691 13.67 10.89 -12.22
C ASP A 691 12.76 11.15 -13.43
N ASP A 692 12.42 12.41 -13.68
CA ASP A 692 11.47 12.79 -14.73
C ASP A 692 12.02 12.61 -16.17
N ASN A 693 13.33 12.42 -16.35
CA ASN A 693 13.98 12.55 -17.67
C ASN A 693 15.02 11.47 -17.99
N THR A 694 15.28 10.55 -17.06
CA THR A 694 16.32 9.53 -17.19
C THR A 694 15.85 8.21 -16.60
N ASP A 695 16.52 7.13 -16.97
CA ASP A 695 16.32 5.81 -16.35
C ASP A 695 17.27 5.60 -15.16
N LEU A 696 17.92 6.67 -14.67
CA LEU A 696 18.77 6.59 -13.49
C LEU A 696 17.94 6.31 -12.26
N LEU A 697 18.34 5.29 -11.51
CA LEU A 697 17.71 4.98 -10.24
C LEU A 697 17.95 6.12 -9.24
N VAL A 698 16.87 6.70 -8.72
CA VAL A 698 16.87 7.77 -7.71
C VAL A 698 15.91 7.44 -6.57
N GLN A 699 16.09 8.10 -5.42
CA GLN A 699 15.15 8.04 -4.31
C GLN A 699 13.96 8.97 -4.61
N ALA A 700 12.74 8.43 -4.59
CA ALA A 700 11.52 9.25 -4.51
C ALA A 700 11.54 10.12 -3.25
N TYR A 701 10.72 11.17 -3.26
CA TYR A 701 10.63 12.10 -2.13
C TYR A 701 9.22 12.61 -1.87
N GLN A 702 9.01 13.00 -0.63
CA GLN A 702 7.91 13.81 -0.17
C GLN A 702 8.46 14.83 0.83
N GLN A 703 8.33 16.12 0.54
CA GLN A 703 8.64 17.16 1.53
C GLN A 703 7.62 17.06 2.67
N CYS A 704 8.10 17.10 3.91
CA CYS A 704 7.29 16.86 5.10
C CYS A 704 7.78 17.66 6.31
N VAL A 705 6.93 17.76 7.31
CA VAL A 705 7.29 18.22 8.66
C VAL A 705 7.45 17.00 9.57
N VAL A 706 8.38 17.06 10.54
CA VAL A 706 8.55 16.00 11.52
C VAL A 706 8.20 16.49 12.92
N TYR A 707 7.49 15.66 13.68
CA TYR A 707 7.30 15.79 15.12
C TYR A 707 7.95 14.61 15.84
N VAL A 708 8.51 14.86 17.02
CA VAL A 708 8.98 13.80 17.93
C VAL A 708 8.34 14.04 19.29
N ASN A 709 7.56 13.08 19.79
CA ASN A 709 6.81 13.20 21.05
C ASN A 709 5.96 14.48 21.15
N GLY A 710 5.34 14.90 20.04
CA GLY A 710 4.53 16.12 19.97
C GLY A 710 5.33 17.42 19.79
N GLU A 711 6.66 17.37 19.75
CA GLU A 711 7.51 18.54 19.50
C GLU A 711 7.88 18.68 18.02
N TYR A 712 7.68 19.86 17.44
CA TYR A 712 8.07 20.19 16.06
C TYR A 712 9.59 20.11 15.87
N ARG A 713 10.03 19.40 14.82
CA ARG A 713 11.45 19.17 14.48
C ARG A 713 11.87 19.75 13.14
N GLY A 714 11.04 20.57 12.51
CA GLY A 714 11.40 21.26 11.27
C GLY A 714 11.04 20.49 10.00
N VAL A 715 11.50 21.05 8.89
CA VAL A 715 11.29 20.54 7.54
C VAL A 715 12.28 19.42 7.22
N TYR A 716 11.75 18.32 6.69
CA TYR A 716 12.47 17.14 6.22
C TYR A 716 12.03 16.76 4.80
N ASN A 717 12.79 15.86 4.20
CA ASN A 717 12.37 15.12 3.01
C ASN A 717 12.23 13.65 3.40
N LEU A 718 11.00 13.13 3.40
CA LEU A 718 10.76 11.69 3.43
C LEU A 718 11.26 11.10 2.11
N ARG A 719 12.06 10.04 2.16
CA ARG A 719 12.74 9.44 1.02
C ARG A 719 12.72 7.91 1.10
N GLU A 720 12.71 7.25 -0.05
CA GLU A 720 13.02 5.82 -0.13
C GLU A 720 14.41 5.54 0.44
N LYS A 721 14.62 4.42 1.14
CA LYS A 721 15.94 4.06 1.67
C LYS A 721 16.71 3.13 0.74
N VAL A 722 17.74 3.63 0.05
CA VAL A 722 18.61 2.80 -0.82
C VAL A 722 19.33 1.70 -0.04
N ASN A 723 18.89 0.46 -0.25
CA ASN A 723 19.40 -0.83 0.22
C ASN A 723 18.96 -1.95 -0.76
N ALA A 724 19.30 -3.21 -0.51
CA ALA A 724 18.93 -4.32 -1.41
C ALA A 724 17.40 -4.45 -1.61
N SER A 725 16.58 -4.24 -0.58
CA SER A 725 15.11 -4.26 -0.70
C SER A 725 14.59 -3.14 -1.61
N PHE A 726 15.21 -1.95 -1.57
CA PHE A 726 14.87 -0.86 -2.50
C PHE A 726 15.17 -1.24 -3.95
N ILE A 727 16.30 -1.89 -4.21
CA ILE A 727 16.64 -2.36 -5.57
C ILE A 727 15.65 -3.44 -6.01
N ALA A 728 15.40 -4.46 -5.19
CA ALA A 728 14.45 -5.52 -5.50
C ALA A 728 13.03 -4.98 -5.72
N GLN A 729 12.62 -3.93 -4.99
CA GLN A 729 11.32 -3.29 -5.20
C GLN A 729 11.21 -2.57 -6.55
N HIS A 730 12.27 -1.90 -7.00
CA HIS A 730 12.31 -1.26 -8.32
C HIS A 730 12.52 -2.26 -9.48
N TYR A 731 13.07 -3.44 -9.18
CA TYR A 731 13.32 -4.51 -10.14
C TYR A 731 12.77 -5.85 -9.61
N PRO A 732 11.44 -6.03 -9.55
CA PRO A 732 10.81 -7.18 -8.89
C PRO A 732 11.13 -8.54 -9.55
N GLN A 733 11.68 -8.53 -10.75
CA GLN A 733 12.17 -9.73 -11.43
C GLN A 733 13.53 -10.25 -10.91
N ILE A 734 14.22 -9.48 -10.05
CA ILE A 734 15.53 -9.83 -9.52
C ILE A 734 15.39 -10.46 -8.15
N ASP A 735 16.08 -11.59 -7.93
CA ASP A 735 16.22 -12.15 -6.59
C ASP A 735 17.11 -11.23 -5.75
N LYS A 736 16.53 -10.69 -4.67
CA LYS A 736 17.19 -9.82 -3.70
C LYS A 736 18.48 -10.44 -3.14
N SER A 737 18.54 -11.77 -2.98
CA SER A 737 19.70 -12.47 -2.42
C SER A 737 20.96 -12.36 -3.29
N THR A 738 20.78 -12.07 -4.59
CA THR A 738 21.87 -11.98 -5.57
C THR A 738 22.43 -10.57 -5.75
N ILE A 739 21.92 -9.58 -5.00
CA ILE A 739 22.28 -8.17 -5.16
C ILE A 739 23.65 -7.89 -4.52
N ASP A 740 24.57 -7.37 -5.32
CA ASP A 740 25.76 -6.68 -4.83
C ASP A 740 25.49 -5.18 -4.81
N LEU A 741 25.56 -4.54 -3.64
CA LEU A 741 25.39 -3.09 -3.48
C LEU A 741 26.62 -2.48 -2.84
N LEU A 742 27.31 -1.61 -3.57
CA LEU A 742 28.57 -1.02 -3.17
C LEU A 742 28.48 0.50 -3.02
N VAL A 743 29.38 1.06 -2.21
CA VAL A 743 29.56 2.51 -2.02
C VAL A 743 30.99 2.97 -2.28
N GLY A 744 31.16 4.27 -2.56
CA GLY A 744 32.48 4.88 -2.74
C GLY A 744 33.28 4.19 -3.85
N ASN A 745 34.48 3.69 -3.53
CA ASN A 745 35.33 2.97 -4.49
C ASN A 745 35.01 1.47 -4.61
N GLY A 746 34.11 0.92 -3.78
CA GLY A 746 33.86 -0.53 -3.71
C GLY A 746 35.04 -1.40 -3.27
N ASN A 747 36.18 -0.82 -2.88
CA ASN A 747 37.46 -1.53 -2.76
C ASN A 747 37.88 -1.93 -1.32
N LYS A 748 36.96 -1.90 -0.37
CA LYS A 748 37.19 -2.34 1.01
C LYS A 748 35.90 -2.87 1.63
N SER A 749 36.01 -3.71 2.67
CA SER A 749 34.84 -4.32 3.34
C SER A 749 33.79 -3.30 3.79
N GLY A 750 34.19 -2.17 4.36
CA GLY A 750 33.28 -1.10 4.75
C GLY A 750 32.58 -0.36 3.59
N TYR A 751 32.86 -0.73 2.34
CA TYR A 751 32.20 -0.23 1.14
C TYR A 751 31.24 -1.25 0.50
N VAL A 752 31.10 -2.43 1.08
CA VAL A 752 30.10 -3.42 0.70
C VAL A 752 28.89 -3.23 1.61
N LEU A 753 27.77 -2.78 1.05
CA LEU A 753 26.50 -2.69 1.78
C LEU A 753 25.70 -3.99 1.70
N ASP A 754 25.83 -4.71 0.58
CA ASP A 754 25.23 -6.02 0.33
C ASP A 754 26.08 -6.80 -0.68
N GLY A 755 26.03 -8.13 -0.63
CA GLY A 755 26.75 -9.03 -1.53
C GLY A 755 28.29 -8.96 -1.47
N SER A 756 28.93 -8.95 -2.64
CA SER A 756 30.38 -9.02 -2.87
C SER A 756 30.90 -7.86 -3.73
N ASN A 757 32.21 -7.59 -3.65
CA ASN A 757 32.90 -6.61 -4.50
C ASN A 757 33.93 -7.21 -5.46
N GLU A 758 34.07 -8.53 -5.50
CA GLU A 758 35.14 -9.20 -6.25
C GLU A 758 35.06 -8.90 -7.75
N ASP A 759 33.89 -9.06 -8.35
CA ASP A 759 33.67 -8.83 -9.78
C ASP A 759 33.91 -7.36 -10.16
N TYR A 760 33.53 -6.41 -9.30
CA TYR A 760 33.79 -4.99 -9.54
C TYR A 760 35.29 -4.67 -9.50
N LEU A 761 36.02 -5.26 -8.54
CA LEU A 761 37.47 -5.07 -8.44
C LEU A 761 38.19 -5.64 -9.66
N ALA A 762 37.78 -6.81 -10.15
CA ALA A 762 38.30 -7.42 -11.36
C ALA A 762 38.03 -6.55 -12.60
N LEU A 763 36.81 -6.04 -12.74
CA LEU A 763 36.40 -5.12 -13.79
C LEU A 763 37.26 -3.84 -13.84
N VAL A 764 37.43 -3.18 -12.68
CA VAL A 764 38.23 -1.94 -12.59
C VAL A 764 39.70 -2.22 -12.90
N GLU A 765 40.25 -3.34 -12.44
CA GLU A 765 41.63 -3.71 -12.76
C GLU A 765 41.82 -4.06 -14.25
N PHE A 766 40.85 -4.73 -14.87
CA PHE A 766 40.86 -4.97 -16.30
C PHE A 766 40.90 -3.65 -17.09
N ALA A 767 40.00 -2.72 -16.78
CA ALA A 767 39.93 -1.41 -17.43
C ALA A 767 41.21 -0.58 -17.25
N LYS A 768 41.96 -0.78 -16.17
CA LYS A 768 43.25 -0.10 -15.91
C LYS A 768 44.42 -0.70 -16.68
N THR A 769 44.36 -2.00 -16.99
CA THR A 769 45.50 -2.76 -17.52
C THR A 769 45.38 -3.05 -19.02
N HIS A 770 44.20 -2.82 -19.60
CA HIS A 770 43.91 -3.06 -21.01
C HIS A 770 43.50 -1.76 -21.72
N ASP A 771 43.92 -1.63 -22.98
CA ASP A 771 43.56 -0.50 -23.84
C ASP A 771 42.12 -0.66 -24.34
N LEU A 772 41.19 0.17 -23.85
CA LEU A 772 39.76 0.11 -24.23
C LEU A 772 39.45 0.80 -25.57
N SER A 773 40.43 1.40 -26.24
CA SER A 773 40.27 1.78 -27.65
C SER A 773 40.17 0.56 -28.57
N ILE A 774 40.61 -0.62 -28.09
CA ILE A 774 40.47 -1.91 -28.75
C ILE A 774 39.08 -2.49 -28.46
N LYS A 775 38.35 -2.86 -29.52
CA LYS A 775 36.94 -3.28 -29.45
C LYS A 775 36.72 -4.47 -28.51
N GLU A 776 37.57 -5.48 -28.55
CA GLU A 776 37.43 -6.68 -27.72
C GLU A 776 37.53 -6.37 -26.22
N ASN A 777 38.42 -5.45 -25.83
CA ASN A 777 38.56 -5.02 -24.44
C ASN A 777 37.36 -4.15 -24.02
N TYR A 778 36.89 -3.28 -24.92
CA TYR A 778 35.69 -2.47 -24.70
C TYR A 778 34.45 -3.34 -24.51
N ASP A 779 34.23 -4.33 -25.38
CA ASP A 779 33.10 -5.25 -25.30
C ASP A 779 33.11 -6.03 -23.97
N HIS A 780 34.29 -6.46 -23.50
CA HIS A 780 34.42 -7.13 -22.20
C HIS A 780 33.95 -6.28 -21.01
N VAL A 781 34.22 -4.98 -21.03
CA VAL A 781 33.71 -4.03 -20.02
C VAL A 781 32.22 -3.77 -20.23
N ALA A 782 31.78 -3.61 -21.48
CA ALA A 782 30.40 -3.35 -21.85
C ALA A 782 29.43 -4.51 -21.50
N GLU A 783 29.94 -5.74 -21.41
CA GLU A 783 29.17 -6.90 -20.94
C GLU A 783 28.84 -6.84 -19.44
N GLN A 784 29.65 -6.11 -18.67
CA GLN A 784 29.54 -6.05 -17.20
C GLN A 784 28.99 -4.72 -16.68
N VAL A 785 29.05 -3.66 -17.48
CA VAL A 785 28.63 -2.30 -17.10
C VAL A 785 27.50 -1.83 -17.99
N ASP A 786 26.45 -1.28 -17.40
CA ASP A 786 25.49 -0.48 -18.17
C ASP A 786 26.15 0.85 -18.53
N LEU A 787 26.70 0.91 -19.74
CA LEU A 787 27.48 2.05 -20.20
C LEU A 787 26.62 3.30 -20.41
N GLU A 788 25.33 3.15 -20.73
CA GLU A 788 24.43 4.28 -20.87
C GLU A 788 24.11 4.89 -19.51
N ASN A 789 23.74 4.05 -18.53
CA ASN A 789 23.53 4.47 -17.15
C ASN A 789 24.79 5.15 -16.58
N PHE A 790 25.96 4.55 -16.76
CA PHE A 790 27.21 5.10 -16.21
C PHE A 790 27.59 6.44 -16.85
N ALA A 791 27.41 6.57 -18.17
CA ALA A 791 27.65 7.82 -18.89
C ALA A 791 26.65 8.91 -18.45
N GLU A 792 25.38 8.56 -18.29
CA GLU A 792 24.32 9.48 -17.88
C GLU A 792 24.49 9.95 -16.42
N TYR A 793 24.77 9.03 -15.49
CA TYR A 793 25.11 9.35 -14.10
C TYR A 793 26.30 10.32 -14.02
N THR A 794 27.37 10.02 -14.76
CA THR A 794 28.57 10.84 -14.76
C THR A 794 28.27 12.22 -15.36
N ALA A 795 27.58 12.29 -16.50
CA ALA A 795 27.18 13.55 -17.12
C ALA A 795 26.36 14.44 -16.16
N GLY A 796 25.42 13.84 -15.41
CA GLY A 796 24.64 14.52 -14.39
C GLY A 796 25.53 15.14 -13.30
N GLN A 797 26.47 14.37 -12.74
CA GLN A 797 27.43 14.86 -11.74
C GLN A 797 28.23 16.08 -12.25
N LEU A 798 28.66 16.07 -13.51
CA LEU A 798 29.42 17.16 -14.10
C LEU A 798 28.56 18.41 -14.35
N TYR A 799 27.34 18.25 -14.85
CA TYR A 799 26.47 19.37 -15.16
C TYR A 799 26.12 20.15 -13.89
N VAL A 800 25.67 19.44 -12.84
CA VAL A 800 25.28 20.07 -11.56
C VAL A 800 26.48 20.57 -10.75
N ALA A 801 27.69 20.44 -11.30
CA ALA A 801 28.94 20.90 -10.70
C ALA A 801 29.15 20.37 -9.28
N ASN A 802 28.87 19.07 -9.06
CA ASN A 802 28.98 18.47 -7.73
C ASN A 802 30.44 18.51 -7.25
N THR A 803 30.68 19.13 -6.09
CA THR A 803 32.01 19.17 -5.48
C THR A 803 32.30 17.98 -4.57
N ASP A 804 31.26 17.25 -4.17
CA ASP A 804 31.35 16.06 -3.32
C ASP A 804 30.93 14.79 -4.08
N THR A 805 31.65 14.52 -5.15
CA THR A 805 31.41 13.38 -6.06
C THR A 805 31.78 12.02 -5.45
N GLY A 806 32.12 11.98 -4.16
CA GLY A 806 32.45 10.76 -3.42
C GLY A 806 31.22 9.99 -2.91
N ASN A 807 30.04 10.59 -2.98
CA ASN A 807 28.76 9.95 -2.67
C ASN A 807 28.32 9.05 -3.82
N ILE A 808 28.97 7.90 -3.92
CA ILE A 808 28.77 6.93 -5.00
C ILE A 808 28.06 5.70 -4.41
N LYS A 809 26.99 5.26 -5.09
CA LYS A 809 26.30 4.00 -4.88
C LYS A 809 26.08 3.36 -6.23
N PHE A 810 26.35 2.07 -6.30
CA PHE A 810 26.21 1.30 -7.52
C PHE A 810 25.97 -0.15 -7.18
N TRP A 811 25.26 -0.83 -8.05
CA TRP A 811 24.75 -2.16 -7.78
C TRP A 811 24.79 -3.02 -9.02
N ARG A 812 24.74 -4.33 -8.81
CA ARG A 812 24.33 -5.33 -9.78
C ARG A 812 23.57 -6.44 -9.06
N ALA A 813 22.98 -7.33 -9.82
CA ALA A 813 22.47 -8.62 -9.41
C ALA A 813 22.85 -9.69 -10.45
N GLU A 814 22.63 -10.97 -10.15
CA GLU A 814 22.89 -12.04 -11.11
C GLU A 814 22.12 -11.79 -12.44
N GLY A 815 22.81 -11.95 -13.57
CA GLY A 815 22.23 -11.69 -14.89
C GLY A 815 22.06 -10.21 -15.27
N THR A 816 22.52 -9.28 -14.43
CA THR A 816 22.47 -7.83 -14.71
C THR A 816 23.87 -7.20 -14.76
N LYS A 817 23.94 -5.95 -15.24
CA LYS A 817 25.18 -5.17 -15.31
C LYS A 817 25.26 -4.18 -14.15
N TRP A 818 26.49 -3.77 -13.82
CA TRP A 818 26.75 -2.70 -12.87
C TRP A 818 26.08 -1.38 -13.30
N GLN A 819 25.33 -0.78 -12.39
CA GLN A 819 24.57 0.46 -12.57
C GLN A 819 24.76 1.40 -11.36
N TRP A 820 24.79 2.70 -11.63
CA TRP A 820 24.96 3.75 -10.62
C TRP A 820 23.62 4.36 -10.23
N ILE A 821 23.53 4.72 -8.95
CA ILE A 821 22.35 5.31 -8.32
C ILE A 821 22.64 6.79 -8.07
N SER A 822 21.74 7.66 -8.49
CA SER A 822 21.84 9.10 -8.28
C SER A 822 21.28 9.47 -6.91
N TYR A 823 22.15 9.90 -5.99
CA TYR A 823 21.76 10.31 -4.64
C TYR A 823 22.78 11.28 -4.01
N ASP A 824 22.33 12.03 -3.01
CA ASP A 824 23.16 12.88 -2.14
C ASP A 824 23.91 14.02 -2.86
N TYR A 825 23.13 14.92 -3.45
CA TYR A 825 23.62 16.13 -4.13
C TYR A 825 23.68 17.37 -3.24
N CYS A 826 23.87 17.21 -1.92
CA CYS A 826 23.88 18.35 -1.00
C CYS A 826 25.04 19.35 -1.26
N TRP A 827 26.10 18.94 -1.97
CA TRP A 827 27.22 19.78 -2.40
C TRP A 827 27.26 20.06 -3.92
N ALA A 828 26.15 19.85 -4.63
CA ALA A 828 25.98 20.32 -6.00
C ALA A 828 25.57 21.81 -6.06
N MET A 829 25.54 22.40 -7.26
CA MET A 829 24.97 23.73 -7.55
C MET A 829 25.35 24.82 -6.53
N ASN A 830 26.58 24.76 -6.01
CA ASN A 830 27.03 25.67 -4.97
C ASN A 830 27.14 27.09 -5.53
N SER A 831 26.82 28.10 -4.72
CA SER A 831 26.93 29.49 -5.19
C SER A 831 28.40 29.91 -5.32
N MET A 832 29.25 29.46 -4.41
CA MET A 832 30.69 29.71 -4.40
C MET A 832 31.43 28.41 -4.16
N VAL A 833 32.52 28.17 -4.89
CA VAL A 833 33.39 26.99 -4.73
C VAL A 833 34.85 27.41 -4.82
N GLN A 834 35.75 26.60 -4.28
CA GLN A 834 37.17 26.83 -4.43
C GLN A 834 37.62 26.51 -5.87
N GLY A 835 38.14 27.52 -6.55
CA GLY A 835 38.72 27.44 -7.89
C GLY A 835 40.14 26.85 -7.89
N PRO A 836 40.73 26.65 -9.07
CA PRO A 836 42.04 25.99 -9.24
C PRO A 836 43.21 26.72 -8.58
N ASP A 837 43.12 28.04 -8.45
CA ASP A 837 44.12 28.91 -7.81
C ASP A 837 43.92 29.04 -6.29
N GLY A 838 42.93 28.33 -5.74
CA GLY A 838 42.56 28.37 -4.33
C GLY A 838 41.61 29.51 -3.96
N ASN A 839 41.29 30.44 -4.88
CA ASN A 839 40.33 31.51 -4.65
C ASN A 839 38.89 31.02 -4.84
N TYR A 840 37.93 31.67 -4.19
CA TYR A 840 36.52 31.36 -4.39
C TYR A 840 36.00 31.95 -5.70
N ILE A 841 35.36 31.12 -6.51
CA ILE A 841 34.69 31.47 -7.77
C ILE A 841 33.20 31.11 -7.68
N GLU A 842 32.37 31.69 -8.54
CA GLU A 842 30.97 31.30 -8.63
C GLU A 842 30.85 29.84 -9.09
N GLY A 843 30.02 29.03 -8.42
CA GLY A 843 30.02 27.59 -8.67
C GLY A 843 29.51 27.18 -10.05
N TYR A 844 28.70 28.02 -10.72
CA TYR A 844 28.33 27.78 -12.12
C TYR A 844 29.54 27.86 -13.08
N LYS A 845 30.63 28.52 -12.68
CA LYS A 845 31.90 28.58 -13.42
C LYS A 845 32.82 27.38 -13.16
N LEU A 846 32.48 26.48 -12.24
CA LEU A 846 33.37 25.36 -11.89
C LEU A 846 33.65 24.46 -13.11
N ASN A 847 34.93 24.24 -13.41
CA ASN A 847 35.37 23.22 -14.37
C ASN A 847 35.27 21.81 -13.76
N ALA A 848 34.02 21.36 -13.57
CA ALA A 848 33.70 20.04 -13.03
C ALA A 848 34.22 18.91 -13.94
N VAL A 849 34.27 19.14 -15.25
CA VAL A 849 34.83 18.18 -16.24
C VAL A 849 36.28 17.85 -15.90
N HIS A 850 37.14 18.87 -15.77
CA HIS A 850 38.53 18.66 -15.39
C HIS A 850 38.66 18.05 -13.99
N ARG A 851 37.91 18.57 -13.02
CA ARG A 851 37.98 18.12 -11.62
C ARG A 851 37.59 16.64 -11.46
N TYR A 852 36.64 16.15 -12.25
CA TYR A 852 36.19 14.77 -12.19
C TYR A 852 37.06 13.82 -13.02
N LEU A 853 37.57 14.25 -14.17
CA LEU A 853 38.29 13.39 -15.13
C LEU A 853 39.82 13.42 -14.98
N VAL A 854 40.38 14.28 -14.11
CA VAL A 854 41.83 14.29 -13.88
C VAL A 854 42.32 12.94 -13.37
N ARG A 855 43.38 12.38 -13.99
CA ARG A 855 43.85 10.99 -13.73
C ARG A 855 44.29 10.71 -12.28
N SER A 856 44.49 11.73 -11.46
CA SER A 856 44.80 11.57 -10.03
C SER A 856 43.62 11.10 -9.18
N GLY A 857 42.40 11.08 -9.74
CA GLY A 857 41.16 10.81 -9.01
C GLY A 857 40.37 12.09 -8.73
N HIS A 858 39.20 11.94 -8.12
CA HIS A 858 38.22 13.01 -7.88
C HIS A 858 37.69 13.01 -6.42
N GLY A 859 36.78 13.94 -6.12
CA GLY A 859 36.26 14.17 -4.77
C GLY A 859 37.28 14.79 -3.81
N VAL A 860 37.00 14.70 -2.51
CA VAL A 860 37.88 15.26 -1.47
C VAL A 860 39.25 14.57 -1.51
N ASN A 861 40.32 15.35 -1.58
CA ASN A 861 41.72 14.88 -1.64
C ASN A 861 42.01 13.89 -2.79
N ALA A 862 41.25 13.92 -3.88
CA ALA A 862 41.33 12.94 -4.98
C ALA A 862 41.19 11.47 -4.50
N GLY A 863 40.43 11.24 -3.43
CA GLY A 863 40.28 9.92 -2.79
C GLY A 863 39.43 8.91 -3.55
N PHE A 864 38.74 9.32 -4.62
CA PHE A 864 37.85 8.48 -5.41
C PHE A 864 38.42 8.20 -6.80
N SER A 865 38.35 6.94 -7.22
CA SER A 865 38.89 6.47 -8.50
C SER A 865 37.95 6.84 -9.64
N ASN A 866 38.50 7.46 -10.68
CA ASN A 866 37.85 7.68 -11.97
C ASN A 866 38.50 6.82 -13.08
N ALA A 867 39.17 5.73 -12.71
CA ALA A 867 39.91 4.91 -13.67
C ALA A 867 39.01 4.30 -14.74
N LEU A 868 37.84 3.78 -14.35
CA LEU A 868 36.88 3.16 -15.28
C LEU A 868 36.38 4.16 -16.34
N ILE A 869 35.91 5.34 -15.92
CA ILE A 869 35.45 6.36 -16.87
C ILE A 869 36.58 6.86 -17.76
N ASN A 870 37.77 7.08 -17.23
CA ASN A 870 38.92 7.53 -18.01
C ASN A 870 39.33 6.51 -19.07
N ALA A 871 39.32 5.21 -18.73
CA ALA A 871 39.60 4.15 -19.69
C ALA A 871 38.51 4.07 -20.77
N LEU A 872 37.23 4.12 -20.39
CA LEU A 872 36.12 4.09 -21.34
C LEU A 872 36.14 5.28 -22.32
N LEU A 873 36.52 6.47 -21.86
CA LEU A 873 36.64 7.66 -22.71
C LEU A 873 37.76 7.55 -23.76
N GLU A 874 38.70 6.61 -23.64
CA GLU A 874 39.68 6.32 -24.70
C GLU A 874 39.01 5.70 -25.94
N ASN A 875 37.88 5.00 -25.76
CA ASN A 875 37.04 4.50 -26.84
C ASN A 875 36.22 5.63 -27.49
N LYS A 876 36.23 5.70 -28.82
CA LYS A 876 35.52 6.76 -29.56
C LYS A 876 33.99 6.67 -29.40
N ASP A 877 33.43 5.46 -29.49
CA ASP A 877 31.97 5.28 -29.48
C ASP A 877 31.39 5.61 -28.11
N PHE A 878 32.07 5.18 -27.04
CA PHE A 878 31.70 5.58 -25.69
C PHE A 878 31.84 7.09 -25.47
N ARG A 879 32.91 7.71 -25.98
CA ARG A 879 33.11 9.16 -25.87
C ARG A 879 31.99 9.95 -26.57
N ASP A 880 31.56 9.52 -27.74
CA ASP A 880 30.46 10.15 -28.46
C ASP A 880 29.14 10.01 -27.68
N MET A 881 28.82 8.81 -27.20
CA MET A 881 27.66 8.56 -26.33
C MET A 881 27.73 9.40 -25.04
N PHE A 882 28.90 9.51 -24.41
CA PHE A 882 29.08 10.32 -23.20
C PHE A 882 28.83 11.82 -23.47
N LEU A 883 29.26 12.32 -24.63
CA LEU A 883 28.97 13.69 -25.05
C LEU A 883 27.48 13.90 -25.36
N GLU A 884 26.79 12.90 -25.89
CA GLU A 884 25.33 12.91 -26.07
C GLU A 884 24.60 12.93 -24.72
N LYS A 885 25.02 12.13 -23.72
CA LYS A 885 24.47 12.21 -22.37
C LYS A 885 24.77 13.57 -21.71
N CYS A 886 25.95 14.15 -21.93
CA CYS A 886 26.24 15.52 -21.52
C CYS A 886 25.28 16.55 -22.15
N ALA A 887 24.96 16.37 -23.44
CA ALA A 887 24.01 17.21 -24.16
C ALA A 887 22.59 17.08 -23.61
N LYS A 888 22.13 15.85 -23.36
CA LYS A 888 20.85 15.55 -22.70
C LYS A 888 20.74 16.26 -21.36
N MET A 889 21.79 16.23 -20.53
CA MET A 889 21.81 16.94 -19.25
C MET A 889 21.61 18.45 -19.42
N ALA A 890 22.29 19.06 -20.39
CA ALA A 890 22.28 20.50 -20.59
C ALA A 890 21.06 21.05 -21.36
N ASN A 891 20.42 20.22 -22.18
CA ASN A 891 19.34 20.65 -23.08
C ASN A 891 17.96 20.17 -22.63
N GLU A 892 17.87 19.08 -21.87
CA GLU A 892 16.61 18.41 -21.56
C GLU A 892 16.38 18.27 -20.05
N VAL A 893 17.33 17.65 -19.34
CA VAL A 893 17.17 17.36 -17.90
C VAL A 893 17.22 18.64 -17.06
N PHE A 894 18.28 19.42 -17.26
CA PHE A 894 18.54 20.67 -16.55
C PHE A 894 18.47 21.88 -17.48
N GLU A 895 17.53 21.83 -18.43
CA GLU A 895 17.13 23.00 -19.21
C GLU A 895 16.82 24.16 -18.24
N THR A 896 17.25 25.38 -18.61
CA THR A 896 17.29 26.52 -17.70
C THR A 896 15.94 26.82 -17.07
N GLN A 897 14.86 26.86 -17.86
CA GLN A 897 13.53 27.16 -17.32
C GLN A 897 13.02 25.99 -16.49
N LYS A 898 13.19 24.75 -16.97
CA LYS A 898 12.80 23.55 -16.22
C LYS A 898 13.45 23.46 -14.83
N LEU A 899 14.75 23.77 -14.74
CA LEU A 899 15.46 23.78 -13.47
C LEU A 899 14.99 24.92 -12.56
N ILE A 900 14.68 26.10 -13.11
CA ILE A 900 14.10 27.21 -12.33
C ILE A 900 12.72 26.83 -11.80
N ASP A 901 11.86 26.23 -12.64
CA ASP A 901 10.50 25.83 -12.26
C ASP A 901 10.53 24.80 -11.12
N ARG A 902 11.42 23.79 -11.20
CA ARG A 902 11.58 22.82 -10.10
C ARG A 902 12.14 23.45 -8.82
N VAL A 903 13.05 24.43 -8.92
CA VAL A 903 13.52 25.20 -7.75
C VAL A 903 12.36 25.97 -7.12
N ASP A 904 11.48 26.57 -7.92
CA ASP A 904 10.34 27.35 -7.44
C ASP A 904 9.27 26.45 -6.81
N GLU A 905 8.95 25.33 -7.44
CA GLU A 905 8.05 24.30 -6.92
C GLU A 905 8.49 23.82 -5.53
N CYS A 906 9.74 23.36 -5.40
CA CYS A 906 10.26 22.86 -4.13
C CYS A 906 10.39 23.95 -3.06
N ALA A 907 10.67 25.20 -3.45
CA ALA A 907 10.76 26.32 -2.51
C ALA A 907 9.37 26.72 -1.99
N GLU A 908 8.38 26.73 -2.88
CA GLU A 908 7.02 27.09 -2.53
C GLU A 908 6.42 26.08 -1.56
N ALA A 909 6.63 24.78 -1.81
CA ALA A 909 6.14 23.70 -0.95
C ALA A 909 6.55 23.84 0.53
N ILE A 910 7.75 24.38 0.82
CA ILE A 910 8.24 24.54 2.20
C ILE A 910 8.14 25.98 2.72
N ARG A 911 7.66 26.93 1.90
CA ARG A 911 7.76 28.37 2.20
C ARG A 911 7.06 28.74 3.49
N SER A 912 5.86 28.20 3.73
CA SER A 912 5.06 28.47 4.93
C SER A 912 5.73 27.99 6.22
N GLU A 913 6.54 26.92 6.13
CA GLU A 913 7.27 26.35 7.28
C GLU A 913 8.59 27.05 7.59
N MET A 914 9.20 27.74 6.61
CA MET A 914 10.52 28.34 6.77
C MET A 914 10.64 29.31 7.97
N PRO A 915 9.66 30.17 8.31
CA PRO A 915 9.74 31.01 9.50
C PRO A 915 10.01 30.20 10.77
N ARG A 916 9.20 29.16 11.04
CA ARG A 916 9.31 28.31 12.23
C ARG A 916 10.58 27.48 12.20
N ASP A 917 10.94 26.95 11.03
CA ASP A 917 12.17 26.17 10.85
C ASP A 917 13.44 27.01 11.09
N THR A 918 13.45 28.28 10.67
CA THR A 918 14.58 29.20 10.92
C THR A 918 14.68 29.68 12.37
N GLU A 919 13.57 29.67 13.11
CA GLU A 919 13.57 29.94 14.55
C GLU A 919 14.11 28.75 15.34
N LEU A 920 13.79 27.53 14.90
CA LEU A 920 14.25 26.30 15.53
C LEU A 920 15.76 26.04 15.33
N TRP A 921 16.28 26.29 14.12
CA TRP A 921 17.64 25.90 13.75
C TRP A 921 18.60 27.10 13.60
N ASN A 922 19.67 27.09 14.39
CA ASN A 922 20.69 28.14 14.38
C ASN A 922 21.45 28.25 13.04
N GLY A 923 21.66 29.49 12.59
CA GLY A 923 22.51 29.80 11.43
C GLY A 923 21.77 29.97 10.11
N MET A 924 20.45 30.19 10.16
CA MET A 924 19.61 30.45 9.01
C MET A 924 18.64 31.60 9.31
N SER A 925 18.14 32.28 8.28
CA SER A 925 17.00 33.20 8.34
C SER A 925 16.18 33.07 7.06
N VAL A 926 14.92 33.51 7.09
CA VAL A 926 14.07 33.57 5.89
C VAL A 926 14.72 34.42 4.79
N GLU A 927 15.41 35.50 5.16
CA GLU A 927 16.15 36.33 4.21
C GLU A 927 17.33 35.57 3.58
N SER A 928 18.14 34.86 4.39
CA SER A 928 19.27 34.09 3.85
C SER A 928 18.79 32.92 3.01
N TRP A 929 17.72 32.24 3.41
CA TRP A 929 17.09 31.17 2.64
C TRP A 929 16.64 31.67 1.26
N ASN A 930 15.90 32.78 1.19
CA ASN A 930 15.49 33.38 -0.10
C ASN A 930 16.69 33.71 -0.99
N LYS A 931 17.80 34.21 -0.42
CA LYS A 931 19.06 34.44 -1.17
C LYS A 931 19.65 33.14 -1.70
N HIS A 932 19.58 32.05 -0.94
CA HIS A 932 20.06 30.74 -1.39
C HIS A 932 19.18 30.12 -2.48
N VAL A 933 17.86 30.30 -2.41
CA VAL A 933 16.95 29.92 -3.49
C VAL A 933 17.29 30.69 -4.77
N GLU A 934 17.52 32.00 -4.69
CA GLU A 934 17.90 32.82 -5.85
C GLU A 934 19.27 32.42 -6.44
N ARG A 935 20.19 31.94 -5.60
CA ARG A 935 21.48 31.40 -6.06
C ARG A 935 21.32 30.12 -6.89
N LEU A 936 20.34 29.27 -6.58
CA LEU A 936 20.03 28.11 -7.44
C LEU A 936 19.48 28.55 -8.80
N ARG A 937 18.58 29.54 -8.83
CA ARG A 937 18.09 30.12 -10.10
C ARG A 937 19.22 30.75 -10.91
N THR A 938 20.15 31.42 -10.24
CA THR A 938 21.35 31.99 -10.89
C THR A 938 22.23 30.88 -11.47
N PHE A 939 22.44 29.79 -10.74
CA PHE A 939 23.16 28.64 -11.27
C PHE A 939 22.48 28.10 -12.55
N ALA A 940 21.16 27.95 -12.54
CA ALA A 940 20.40 27.46 -13.70
C ALA A 940 20.56 28.32 -14.96
N ARG A 941 20.58 29.65 -14.81
CA ARG A 941 20.77 30.59 -15.92
C ARG A 941 22.17 30.57 -16.50
N GLU A 942 23.17 30.48 -15.64
CA GLU A 942 24.57 30.71 -16.03
C GLU A 942 25.34 29.42 -16.35
N ARG A 943 24.87 28.24 -15.91
CA ARG A 943 25.69 27.01 -15.96
C ARG A 943 26.02 26.52 -17.36
N LYS A 944 25.05 26.51 -18.27
CA LYS A 944 25.19 25.85 -19.58
C LYS A 944 26.36 26.36 -20.42
N PRO A 945 26.57 27.68 -20.62
CA PRO A 945 27.72 28.19 -21.37
C PRO A 945 29.08 27.71 -20.83
N TYR A 946 29.29 27.76 -19.51
CA TYR A 946 30.54 27.29 -18.89
C TYR A 946 30.71 25.77 -19.03
N PHE A 947 29.64 25.00 -18.85
CA PHE A 947 29.70 23.54 -19.01
C PHE A 947 30.14 23.13 -20.43
N VAL A 948 29.54 23.73 -21.46
CA VAL A 948 29.89 23.45 -22.87
C VAL A 948 31.30 23.94 -23.19
N TYR A 949 31.70 25.11 -22.71
CA TYR A 949 33.08 25.61 -22.86
C TYR A 949 34.10 24.62 -22.27
N HIS A 950 33.86 24.09 -21.05
CA HIS A 950 34.75 23.13 -20.43
C HIS A 950 34.83 21.79 -21.18
N LEU A 951 33.70 21.28 -21.68
CA LEU A 951 33.68 20.08 -22.53
C LEU A 951 34.46 20.31 -23.82
N LYS A 952 34.28 21.47 -24.47
CA LYS A 952 35.01 21.86 -25.68
C LYS A 952 36.52 21.84 -25.45
N GLN A 953 36.99 22.44 -24.36
CA GLN A 953 38.40 22.46 -24.00
C GLN A 953 38.94 21.06 -23.70
N HIS A 954 38.19 20.25 -22.94
CA HIS A 954 38.65 18.94 -22.51
C HIS A 954 38.74 17.93 -23.67
N PHE A 955 37.72 17.90 -24.54
CA PHE A 955 37.62 16.94 -25.65
C PHE A 955 38.09 17.52 -27.00
N ASN A 956 38.59 18.75 -27.02
CA ASN A 956 39.01 19.47 -28.22
C ASN A 956 37.91 19.51 -29.31
N LEU A 957 36.69 19.85 -28.91
CA LEU A 957 35.53 19.88 -29.81
C LEU A 957 35.59 21.12 -30.72
N SER A 958 35.11 20.99 -31.97
CA SER A 958 34.90 22.13 -32.85
C SER A 958 33.67 22.94 -32.43
N SER A 959 33.59 24.22 -32.81
CA SER A 959 32.38 25.03 -32.55
C SER A 959 31.14 24.43 -33.21
N GLU A 960 31.30 23.80 -34.38
CA GLU A 960 30.21 23.13 -35.09
C GLU A 960 29.69 21.93 -34.31
N ARG A 961 30.58 21.09 -33.74
CA ARG A 961 30.16 19.95 -32.91
C ARG A 961 29.50 20.41 -31.61
N CYS A 962 29.97 21.51 -31.01
CA CYS A 962 29.29 22.10 -29.86
C CYS A 962 27.89 22.61 -30.22
N MET A 963 27.74 23.26 -31.38
CA MET A 963 26.45 23.74 -31.86
C MET A 963 25.48 22.58 -32.13
N GLU A 964 25.96 21.50 -32.74
CA GLU A 964 25.18 20.28 -33.01
C GLU A 964 24.65 19.64 -31.72
N LEU A 965 25.53 19.46 -30.72
CA LEU A 965 25.17 18.78 -29.47
C LEU A 965 24.40 19.68 -28.49
N PHE A 966 24.81 20.93 -28.32
CA PHE A 966 24.36 21.78 -27.20
C PHE A 966 23.58 23.02 -27.63
N GLY A 967 23.50 23.30 -28.94
CA GLY A 967 22.88 24.51 -29.48
C GLY A 967 23.67 25.80 -29.26
N ILE A 968 24.95 25.71 -28.83
CA ILE A 968 25.85 26.85 -28.62
C ILE A 968 27.29 26.52 -29.04
N GLU A 969 28.08 27.52 -29.44
CA GLU A 969 29.43 27.33 -29.98
C GLU A 969 30.50 26.93 -28.93
N GLY A 970 30.19 27.03 -27.64
CA GLY A 970 31.13 26.75 -26.55
C GLY A 970 32.29 27.77 -26.49
N ASN A 971 32.02 29.06 -26.73
CA ASN A 971 32.99 30.14 -26.54
C ASN A 971 33.22 30.39 -25.04
N ASN A 972 34.36 31.00 -24.68
CA ASN A 972 34.58 31.42 -23.29
C ASN A 972 33.49 32.44 -22.88
N PRO A 973 32.74 32.20 -21.80
CA PRO A 973 31.68 33.12 -21.38
C PRO A 973 32.18 34.41 -20.71
N ASP A 974 33.45 34.46 -20.27
CA ASP A 974 34.08 35.64 -19.62
C ASP A 974 34.65 36.68 -20.60
#